data_AF-A0A535FAI0-F1
#
_entry.id   AF-A0A535FAI0-F1
#
_cell.length_a   1.000
_cell.length_b   1.000
_cell.length_c   1.000
_cell.angle_alpha   90.00
_cell.angle_beta   90.00
_cell.angle_gamma   90.00
#
_symmetry.space_group_name_H-M   'P 1'
#
loop_
_entity.id
_entity.type
_entity.pdbx_description
1 polymer ?
#
loop_
_entity_poly.entity_id
_entity_poly.type
_entity_poly.pdbx_seq_one_letter_code
_entity_poly.pdbx_strand_id
1 'polypeptide(L)'
;MRMQIPKTTPQPRWRLAEARTIRKWSQQEVADLIGTTYVNISRWERGITRPNPYFRRKLCALFGKSEQELDISPGVEGTPWNVGERIATGGEAVAGMGKRETTESGAIDVVERTTTEGGATAQGGAIYDPAIPIKPAIALVGRDGELGRIQQRLCNGGSVALTALNGLPGVGKTALSIALAHDTAIQEHFRDGILWAGLGPQPNIAGHLSRWGTLLGISENTMAAISSVEEWAKTLRAIIGSRFMLLVIDDAWNVEDALAMKVGGPNCAHLVTTRFPSIATYITVDGATMIQELDEHHSIELLRKLAPGVVDRETKKASVLVHAVGGLPLALKLMGNYLRKEAHSGRSRRIGTAIERLTSAEERLRISEPQGPVERHTSLSQHTSLSLQSVFEVTDQQLDEPVRAALYALSVFPPKPNSFSEEAALVVAACTVETLDALTDTGLLESSGEDRYTLHQTIADYAHTHLKEDTIVYERLITYVFSYVEAHKKDYELLGLEFNIILAALAVAQQIEKPAELVRGVNAFAPFLILRGLYELADQQLQQALHAAKALNDRYGMTSSLLHLGEVAQKQGNYDQAVAFYHEGLRLAREIQDAERISALLTNLGWVTSKRGEFALAEDYLQEGLKLARKIEHKERISDLLEMLGSVAGSRGDYAQSEAFLKEGLKLARQVGDRERICSLLINLGATEGEQGNYRKAEEYFQEGLTIARQIGHREWISALLSNLGEAASAMEDYSQAGSYFQEGLDVARQLEHREWICGLLINLGIASRKQGNYSQAENYLGESLNLAHRLGRPEMTSNALYEFGNLCLNQRQVEKAEASFREMLTTVSEGDDDLLALANYGLARTAAVKGDLLEARKLGEMSVMTLEGMGHRNANEVREWLNFIK
;
A
#
# COMPACT_ATOMS: atom_id res chain seq x y z
N MET A 1 -36.92 -40.63 10.07
CA MET A 1 -37.34 -39.47 10.87
C MET A 1 -36.24 -38.42 10.72
N ARG A 2 -36.47 -37.38 9.88
CA ARG A 2 -35.46 -36.36 9.53
C ARG A 2 -35.25 -35.42 10.72
N MET A 3 -34.04 -35.36 11.27
CA MET A 3 -33.62 -34.24 12.12
C MET A 3 -33.41 -33.02 11.22
N GLN A 4 -34.27 -32.01 11.36
CA GLN A 4 -34.12 -30.72 10.71
C GLN A 4 -33.02 -29.93 11.41
N ILE A 5 -31.98 -29.56 10.67
CA ILE A 5 -31.01 -28.54 11.06
C ILE A 5 -31.76 -27.17 10.99
N PRO A 6 -31.68 -26.30 12.02
CA PRO A 6 -32.37 -25.01 11.96
C PRO A 6 -31.68 -24.10 10.94
N LYS A 7 -32.44 -23.64 9.94
CA LYS A 7 -32.04 -22.48 9.12
C LYS A 7 -32.14 -21.23 10.00
N THR A 8 -31.03 -20.77 10.56
CA THR A 8 -30.99 -19.44 11.20
C THR A 8 -31.11 -18.38 10.11
N THR A 9 -32.32 -17.85 9.94
CA THR A 9 -32.55 -16.66 9.10
C THR A 9 -31.98 -15.46 9.86
N PRO A 10 -31.15 -14.60 9.23
CA PRO A 10 -30.63 -13.41 9.92
C PRO A 10 -31.78 -12.54 10.40
N GLN A 11 -31.82 -12.24 11.71
CA GLN A 11 -32.83 -11.35 12.27
C GLN A 11 -32.45 -9.89 12.02
N PRO A 12 -33.34 -9.06 11.44
CA PRO A 12 -33.08 -7.65 11.23
C PRO A 12 -32.83 -6.91 12.55
N ARG A 13 -31.78 -6.10 12.61
CA ARG A 13 -31.41 -5.26 13.75
C ARG A 13 -32.14 -3.94 13.66
N TRP A 14 -33.42 -3.99 14.00
CA TRP A 14 -34.33 -2.86 13.86
C TRP A 14 -33.88 -1.63 14.66
N ARG A 15 -33.19 -1.78 15.80
CA ARG A 15 -32.74 -0.66 16.63
C ARG A 15 -31.68 0.22 15.97
N LEU A 16 -30.78 -0.36 15.18
CA LEU A 16 -29.79 0.39 14.40
C LEU A 16 -30.47 1.15 13.25
N ALA A 17 -31.37 0.47 12.53
CA ALA A 17 -32.14 1.08 11.44
C ALA A 17 -33.08 2.19 11.95
N GLU A 18 -33.67 1.99 13.13
CA GLU A 18 -34.53 2.96 13.82
C GLU A 18 -33.73 4.19 14.27
N ALA A 19 -32.55 4.00 14.88
CA ALA A 19 -31.69 5.12 15.27
C ALA A 19 -31.29 6.00 14.07
N ARG A 20 -31.04 5.38 12.91
CA ARG A 20 -30.81 6.09 11.65
C ARG A 20 -32.05 6.82 11.15
N THR A 21 -33.19 6.15 11.08
CA THR A 21 -34.43 6.71 10.51
C THR A 21 -35.01 7.84 11.36
N ILE A 22 -34.87 7.80 12.69
CA ILE A 22 -35.21 8.90 13.61
C ILE A 22 -34.45 10.18 13.24
N ARG A 23 -33.18 10.04 12.85
CA ARG A 23 -32.34 11.17 12.41
C ARG A 23 -32.52 11.55 10.93
N LYS A 24 -33.46 10.89 10.23
CA LYS A 24 -33.72 11.06 8.79
C LYS A 24 -32.49 10.86 7.90
N TRP A 25 -31.54 10.02 8.34
CA TRP A 25 -30.35 9.70 7.55
C TRP A 25 -30.58 8.47 6.66
N SER A 26 -29.99 8.50 5.48
CA SER A 26 -29.85 7.38 4.56
C SER A 26 -28.73 6.43 5.02
N GLN A 27 -28.74 5.19 4.53
CA GLN A 27 -27.67 4.24 4.82
C GLN A 27 -26.31 4.73 4.30
N GLN A 28 -26.31 5.54 3.23
CA GLN A 28 -25.12 6.17 2.68
C GLN A 28 -24.58 7.26 3.61
N GLU A 29 -25.42 8.15 4.13
CA GLU A 29 -24.99 9.20 5.06
C GLU A 29 -24.39 8.61 6.35
N VAL A 30 -24.98 7.55 6.91
CA VAL A 30 -24.39 6.87 8.08
C VAL A 30 -23.06 6.22 7.71
N ALA A 31 -22.94 5.67 6.50
CA ALA A 31 -21.71 5.06 6.04
C ALA A 31 -20.58 6.09 5.90
N ASP A 32 -20.89 7.24 5.31
CA ASP A 32 -19.95 8.34 5.14
C ASP A 32 -19.50 8.90 6.51
N LEU A 33 -20.44 9.07 7.45
CA LEU A 33 -20.18 9.59 8.80
C LEU A 33 -19.28 8.69 9.66
N ILE A 34 -19.23 7.38 9.40
CA ILE A 34 -18.37 6.46 10.16
C ILE A 34 -17.20 5.89 9.34
N GLY A 35 -17.08 6.27 8.07
CA GLY A 35 -16.02 5.81 7.17
C GLY A 35 -16.18 4.36 6.74
N THR A 36 -17.37 3.97 6.29
CA THR A 36 -17.67 2.65 5.73
C THR A 36 -18.52 2.77 4.46
N THR A 37 -19.03 1.66 3.93
CA THR A 37 -19.94 1.66 2.75
C THR A 37 -21.39 1.46 3.18
N TYR A 38 -22.35 1.98 2.42
CA TYR A 38 -23.78 1.77 2.72
C TYR A 38 -24.15 0.27 2.72
N VAL A 39 -23.41 -0.56 1.98
CA VAL A 39 -23.56 -2.01 1.96
C VAL A 39 -23.30 -2.61 3.34
N ASN A 40 -22.28 -2.11 4.07
CA ASN A 40 -22.01 -2.54 5.43
C ASN A 40 -23.12 -2.11 6.39
N ILE A 41 -23.60 -0.87 6.30
CA ILE A 41 -24.75 -0.38 7.10
C ILE A 41 -25.98 -1.24 6.84
N SER A 42 -26.29 -1.52 5.58
CA SER A 42 -27.42 -2.35 5.16
C SER A 42 -27.30 -3.79 5.67
N ARG A 43 -26.09 -4.39 5.60
CA ARG A 43 -25.83 -5.73 6.14
C ARG A 43 -25.96 -5.78 7.66
N TRP A 44 -25.54 -4.74 8.38
CA TRP A 44 -25.73 -4.65 9.84
C TRP A 44 -27.20 -4.47 10.21
N GLU A 45 -27.93 -3.58 9.55
CA GLU A 45 -29.36 -3.37 9.80
C GLU A 45 -30.21 -4.61 9.49
N ARG A 46 -29.79 -5.42 8.50
CA ARG A 46 -30.44 -6.69 8.16
C ARG A 46 -29.96 -7.87 9.01
N GLY A 47 -29.02 -7.66 9.93
CA GLY A 47 -28.45 -8.70 10.78
C GLY A 47 -27.65 -9.78 10.03
N ILE A 48 -27.20 -9.47 8.81
CA ILE A 48 -26.39 -10.37 7.98
C ILE A 48 -24.96 -10.45 8.53
N THR A 49 -24.42 -9.33 8.99
CA THR A 49 -23.11 -9.22 9.65
C THR A 49 -23.21 -8.31 10.88
N ARG A 50 -22.24 -8.38 11.78
CA ARG A 50 -22.13 -7.44 12.91
C ARG A 50 -21.00 -6.44 12.64
N PRO A 51 -21.14 -5.17 13.03
CA PRO A 51 -20.02 -4.25 13.02
C PRO A 51 -18.94 -4.76 13.98
N ASN A 52 -17.68 -4.67 13.55
CA ASN A 52 -16.52 -4.99 14.39
C ASN A 52 -16.38 -3.96 15.53
N PRO A 53 -15.50 -4.18 16.54
CA PRO A 53 -15.39 -3.28 17.69
C PRO A 53 -15.16 -1.81 17.34
N TYR A 54 -14.39 -1.54 16.28
CA TYR A 54 -14.14 -0.19 15.77
C TYR A 54 -15.43 0.49 15.30
N PHE A 55 -16.20 -0.16 14.42
CA PHE A 55 -17.46 0.39 13.93
C PHE A 55 -18.55 0.42 15.01
N ARG A 56 -18.54 -0.49 15.99
CA ARG A 56 -19.46 -0.41 17.13
C ARG A 56 -19.23 0.85 17.96
N ARG A 57 -17.98 1.18 18.27
CA ARG A 57 -17.63 2.43 18.97
C ARG A 57 -18.08 3.66 18.17
N LYS A 58 -17.83 3.68 16.87
CA LYS A 58 -18.29 4.78 16.00
C LYS A 58 -19.80 4.90 15.91
N LEU A 59 -20.53 3.79 15.79
CA LEU A 59 -22.00 3.81 15.76
C LEU A 59 -22.58 4.25 17.11
N CYS A 60 -22.00 3.81 18.22
CA CYS A 60 -22.40 4.23 19.56
C CYS A 60 -22.18 5.73 19.76
N ALA A 61 -21.00 6.24 19.35
CA ALA A 61 -20.68 7.66 19.38
C ALA A 61 -21.59 8.47 18.45
N LEU A 62 -21.82 8.00 17.23
CA LEU A 62 -22.65 8.66 16.24
C LEU A 62 -24.09 8.82 16.72
N PHE A 63 -24.69 7.75 17.27
CA PHE A 63 -26.08 7.77 17.71
C PHE A 63 -26.28 8.20 19.16
N GLY A 64 -25.21 8.34 19.95
CA GLY A 64 -25.28 8.61 21.39
C GLY A 64 -25.97 7.49 22.16
N LYS A 65 -25.79 6.24 21.73
CA LYS A 65 -26.46 5.04 22.26
C LYS A 65 -25.44 3.95 22.54
N SER A 66 -25.71 3.09 23.52
CA SER A 66 -24.89 1.91 23.83
C SER A 66 -25.03 0.80 22.79
N GLU A 67 -24.10 -0.16 22.80
CA GLU A 67 -24.15 -1.33 21.89
C GLU A 67 -25.42 -2.17 22.07
N GLN A 68 -26.00 -2.18 23.27
CA GLN A 68 -27.25 -2.87 23.60
C GLN A 68 -28.48 -2.11 23.09
N GLU A 69 -28.44 -0.78 23.14
CA GLU A 69 -29.50 0.09 22.61
C GLU A 69 -29.53 0.15 21.08
N LEU A 70 -28.42 -0.13 20.41
CA LEU A 70 -28.34 -0.25 18.95
C LEU A 70 -28.50 -1.70 18.45
N ASP A 71 -28.62 -2.68 19.36
CA ASP A 71 -28.66 -4.11 19.02
C ASP A 71 -27.41 -4.58 18.23
N ILE A 72 -26.25 -4.00 18.56
CA ILE A 72 -24.98 -4.29 17.89
C ILE A 72 -23.97 -5.10 18.71
N SER A 73 -24.23 -5.32 20.00
CA SER A 73 -23.39 -6.14 20.90
C SER A 73 -23.17 -7.55 20.33
N PRO A 74 -22.01 -8.20 20.53
CA PRO A 74 -21.88 -9.65 20.40
C PRO A 74 -22.77 -10.33 21.45
N GLY A 75 -23.58 -11.31 21.04
CA GLY A 75 -24.47 -12.03 21.95
C GLY A 75 -23.74 -13.22 22.55
N VAL A 76 -23.85 -13.40 23.88
CA VAL A 76 -23.60 -14.70 24.53
C VAL A 76 -24.74 -15.62 24.11
N GLU A 77 -24.42 -16.82 23.59
CA GLU A 77 -25.43 -17.81 23.26
C GLU A 77 -26.20 -18.26 24.51
N GLY A 78 -27.54 -18.16 24.45
CA GLY A 78 -28.47 -18.92 25.29
C GLY A 78 -29.24 -18.13 26.35
N THR A 79 -30.49 -17.74 26.05
CA THR A 79 -31.72 -18.08 26.80
C THR A 79 -32.97 -17.41 26.18
N PRO A 80 -34.18 -18.00 26.28
CA PRO A 80 -35.35 -17.57 25.50
C PRO A 80 -36.41 -16.77 26.31
N TRP A 81 -37.14 -15.92 25.57
CA TRP A 81 -38.43 -15.23 25.84
C TRP A 81 -38.48 -13.98 26.75
N ASN A 82 -39.05 -12.88 26.21
CA ASN A 82 -40.40 -12.43 26.61
C ASN A 82 -41.06 -11.43 25.65
N VAL A 83 -42.39 -11.46 25.66
CA VAL A 83 -43.38 -10.83 24.75
C VAL A 83 -43.92 -9.51 25.33
N GLY A 84 -44.26 -8.56 24.46
CA GLY A 84 -45.03 -7.32 24.75
C GLY A 84 -44.23 -6.07 24.33
N GLU A 85 -44.74 -5.06 23.61
CA GLU A 85 -46.08 -4.54 23.41
C GLU A 85 -46.20 -3.81 22.04
N ARG A 86 -47.46 -3.51 21.67
CA ARG A 86 -47.99 -2.74 20.52
C ARG A 86 -47.27 -1.40 20.29
N ILE A 87 -47.24 -0.82 19.08
CA ILE A 87 -48.26 0.04 18.42
C ILE A 87 -47.72 0.27 16.98
N ALA A 88 -48.35 -0.21 15.90
CA ALA A 88 -49.45 0.37 15.11
C ALA A 88 -49.12 1.64 14.27
N THR A 89 -49.60 1.58 13.00
CA THR A 89 -49.71 2.61 11.95
C THR A 89 -48.40 2.83 11.15
N GLY A 90 -48.32 2.63 9.83
CA GLY A 90 -49.25 2.88 8.71
C GLY A 90 -48.58 3.94 7.80
N GLY A 91 -48.62 3.97 6.48
CA GLY A 91 -49.07 3.07 5.42
C GLY A 91 -47.96 3.02 4.33
N GLU A 92 -48.02 2.11 3.36
CA GLU A 92 -48.66 2.35 2.04
C GLU A 92 -48.17 3.65 1.36
N ALA A 93 -47.75 3.68 0.11
CA ALA A 93 -47.92 2.72 -0.97
C ALA A 93 -47.26 3.31 -2.24
N VAL A 94 -46.87 2.40 -3.15
CA VAL A 94 -47.07 2.48 -4.62
C VAL A 94 -46.19 3.50 -5.37
N ALA A 95 -45.18 3.07 -6.15
CA ALA A 95 -45.23 2.29 -7.40
C ALA A 95 -45.56 3.11 -8.65
N GLY A 96 -44.92 2.73 -9.76
CA GLY A 96 -45.11 3.28 -11.10
C GLY A 96 -43.77 3.33 -11.84
N MET A 97 -43.21 2.20 -12.29
CA MET A 97 -43.52 1.47 -13.54
C MET A 97 -43.39 2.30 -14.82
N GLY A 98 -42.59 1.77 -15.75
CA GLY A 98 -42.60 2.10 -17.18
C GLY A 98 -41.17 2.18 -17.72
N LYS A 99 -40.48 1.08 -18.09
CA LYS A 99 -40.60 0.34 -19.38
C LYS A 99 -40.54 1.31 -20.58
N ARG A 100 -39.77 1.12 -21.65
CA ARG A 100 -39.02 -0.04 -22.17
C ARG A 100 -38.39 0.43 -23.51
N GLU A 101 -37.25 -0.19 -23.88
CA GLU A 101 -36.93 -0.70 -25.25
C GLU A 101 -36.80 0.34 -26.39
N THR A 102 -35.89 0.26 -27.37
CA THR A 102 -35.00 -0.80 -27.85
C THR A 102 -34.13 -0.26 -29.01
N THR A 103 -32.89 -0.73 -29.08
CA THR A 103 -32.15 -1.28 -30.25
C THR A 103 -31.68 -0.43 -31.44
N GLU A 104 -30.38 -0.65 -31.71
CA GLU A 104 -29.74 -0.97 -33.02
C GLU A 104 -29.60 0.16 -34.05
N SER A 105 -28.60 0.23 -34.92
CA SER A 105 -27.29 -0.40 -35.15
C SER A 105 -26.74 0.28 -36.43
N GLY A 106 -25.43 0.26 -36.70
CA GLY A 106 -24.94 0.60 -38.04
C GLY A 106 -23.50 1.13 -38.10
N ALA A 107 -22.59 0.27 -38.53
CA ALA A 107 -21.16 0.52 -38.78
C ALA A 107 -20.89 1.21 -40.14
N ILE A 108 -19.70 1.81 -40.29
CA ILE A 108 -18.63 1.46 -41.27
C ILE A 108 -17.58 2.61 -41.37
N ASP A 109 -16.33 2.18 -41.50
CA ASP A 109 -15.05 2.87 -41.70
C ASP A 109 -15.00 4.10 -42.66
N VAL A 110 -14.05 5.01 -42.41
CA VAL A 110 -12.86 5.27 -43.28
C VAL A 110 -12.04 6.46 -42.73
N VAL A 111 -10.72 6.28 -42.76
CA VAL A 111 -9.62 7.18 -42.39
C VAL A 111 -9.60 8.47 -43.21
N GLU A 112 -9.46 9.64 -42.55
CA GLU A 112 -8.55 10.71 -42.99
C GLU A 112 -8.31 11.80 -41.93
N ARG A 113 -7.07 12.30 -41.90
CA ARG A 113 -6.51 13.26 -40.93
C ARG A 113 -7.07 14.68 -41.15
N THR A 114 -7.33 15.42 -40.07
CA THR A 114 -6.60 16.64 -39.63
C THR A 114 -7.45 17.54 -38.71
N THR A 115 -6.75 18.30 -37.86
CA THR A 115 -7.17 19.49 -37.08
C THR A 115 -7.78 19.29 -35.69
N THR A 116 -6.87 19.28 -34.70
CA THR A 116 -6.90 20.07 -33.45
C THR A 116 -8.23 20.68 -32.98
N GLU A 117 -8.84 20.07 -31.97
CA GLU A 117 -9.50 20.77 -30.85
C GLU A 117 -9.21 20.01 -29.54
N GLY A 118 -8.97 20.77 -28.48
CA GLY A 118 -8.34 20.31 -27.24
C GLY A 118 -9.17 19.34 -26.41
N GLY A 119 -8.54 18.22 -26.08
CA GLY A 119 -8.95 17.32 -25.00
C GLY A 119 -7.68 16.79 -24.33
N ALA A 120 -7.56 17.00 -23.02
CA ALA A 120 -6.44 16.54 -22.22
C ALA A 120 -6.34 15.00 -22.28
N THR A 121 -5.43 14.48 -23.09
CA THR A 121 -5.00 13.08 -23.03
C THR A 121 -3.89 12.98 -21.99
N ALA A 122 -4.20 12.36 -20.85
CA ALA A 122 -3.21 11.85 -19.92
C ALA A 122 -2.27 10.91 -20.68
N GLN A 123 -1.02 11.33 -20.89
CA GLN A 123 0.04 10.45 -21.36
C GLN A 123 0.62 9.71 -20.16
N GLY A 124 0.05 8.54 -19.87
CA GLY A 124 0.66 7.50 -19.06
C GLY A 124 0.19 6.16 -19.64
N GLY A 125 1.12 5.30 -20.06
CA GLY A 125 0.77 3.98 -20.59
C GLY A 125 -0.02 3.14 -19.57
N ALA A 126 -0.79 2.17 -20.05
CA ALA A 126 -1.51 1.23 -19.19
C ALA A 126 -0.54 0.52 -18.22
N ILE A 127 -0.90 0.50 -16.93
CA ILE A 127 -0.05 -0.08 -15.87
C ILE A 127 -0.39 -1.56 -15.72
N TYR A 128 0.52 -2.44 -16.14
CA TYR A 128 0.39 -3.87 -15.90
C TYR A 128 1.33 -4.28 -14.78
N ASP A 129 0.77 -4.82 -13.70
CA ASP A 129 1.56 -5.32 -12.58
C ASP A 129 2.47 -6.47 -13.06
N PRO A 130 3.79 -6.38 -12.88
CA PRO A 130 4.73 -7.45 -13.25
C PRO A 130 4.42 -8.79 -12.57
N ALA A 131 3.63 -8.79 -11.49
CA ALA A 131 3.16 -10.00 -10.83
C ALA A 131 2.02 -10.72 -11.56
N ILE A 132 1.47 -10.16 -12.65
CA ILE A 132 0.51 -10.86 -13.49
C ILE A 132 1.18 -12.12 -14.07
N PRO A 133 0.68 -13.32 -13.78
CA PRO A 133 1.30 -14.53 -14.30
C PRO A 133 1.21 -14.61 -15.82
N ILE A 134 2.20 -15.24 -16.46
CA ILE A 134 2.22 -15.45 -17.91
C ILE A 134 1.02 -16.31 -18.34
N LYS A 135 0.45 -15.98 -19.51
CA LYS A 135 -0.61 -16.77 -20.12
C LYS A 135 -0.15 -18.22 -20.35
N PRO A 136 -0.90 -19.23 -19.87
CA PRO A 136 -0.53 -20.63 -20.06
C PRO A 136 -0.41 -20.99 -21.55
N ALA A 137 0.58 -21.82 -21.90
CA ALA A 137 0.83 -22.26 -23.28
C ALA A 137 -0.34 -23.04 -23.90
N ILE A 138 -1.14 -23.71 -23.07
CA ILE A 138 -2.36 -24.40 -23.51
C ILE A 138 -3.56 -23.53 -23.12
N ALA A 139 -4.34 -23.14 -24.12
CA ALA A 139 -5.58 -22.40 -23.91
C ALA A 139 -6.55 -23.19 -23.01
N LEU A 140 -7.33 -22.46 -22.21
CA LEU A 140 -8.36 -23.05 -21.37
C LEU A 140 -9.36 -23.83 -22.23
N VAL A 141 -9.79 -24.99 -21.74
CA VAL A 141 -10.73 -25.89 -22.42
C VAL A 141 -12.06 -25.87 -21.70
N GLY A 142 -13.16 -25.70 -22.44
CA GLY A 142 -14.52 -25.76 -21.90
C GLY A 142 -14.88 -24.65 -20.93
N ARG A 143 -14.23 -23.48 -21.04
CA ARG A 143 -14.41 -22.35 -20.11
C ARG A 143 -14.94 -21.08 -20.76
N ASP A 144 -15.29 -21.12 -22.05
CA ASP A 144 -15.75 -19.94 -22.80
C ASP A 144 -17.04 -19.35 -22.21
N GLY A 145 -17.94 -20.22 -21.72
CA GLY A 145 -19.18 -19.81 -21.06
C GLY A 145 -18.93 -19.07 -19.74
N GLU A 146 -18.05 -19.59 -18.88
CA GLU A 146 -17.65 -18.94 -17.63
C GLU A 146 -16.89 -17.64 -17.88
N LEU A 147 -15.92 -17.65 -18.82
CA LEU A 147 -15.16 -16.46 -19.21
C LEU A 147 -16.09 -15.35 -19.69
N GLY A 148 -17.01 -15.65 -20.61
CA GLY A 148 -17.96 -14.67 -21.11
C GLY A 148 -18.87 -14.10 -20.01
N ARG A 149 -19.35 -14.93 -19.09
CA ARG A 149 -20.17 -14.47 -17.94
C ARG A 149 -19.37 -13.58 -16.99
N ILE A 150 -18.13 -13.97 -16.67
CA ILE A 150 -17.26 -13.20 -15.76
C ILE A 150 -16.86 -11.88 -16.42
N GLN A 151 -16.47 -11.90 -17.69
CA GLN A 151 -16.15 -10.71 -18.48
C GLN A 151 -17.32 -9.74 -18.54
N GLN A 152 -18.53 -10.22 -18.86
CA GLN A 152 -19.73 -9.37 -18.84
C GLN A 152 -19.97 -8.77 -17.46
N ARG A 153 -19.78 -9.54 -16.38
CA ARG A 153 -19.97 -9.02 -15.01
C ARG A 153 -18.90 -7.98 -14.65
N LEU A 154 -17.64 -8.18 -15.04
CA LEU A 154 -16.55 -7.23 -14.80
C LEU A 154 -16.77 -5.93 -15.58
N CYS A 155 -17.12 -6.00 -16.87
CA CYS A 155 -17.26 -4.82 -17.73
C CYS A 155 -18.59 -4.06 -17.55
N ASN A 156 -19.67 -4.74 -17.12
CA ASN A 156 -21.00 -4.11 -16.99
C ASN A 156 -21.34 -3.66 -15.56
N GLY A 157 -20.56 -4.07 -14.54
CA GLY A 157 -20.92 -3.90 -13.13
C GLY A 157 -20.58 -2.54 -12.50
N GLY A 158 -19.98 -1.60 -13.25
CA GLY A 158 -19.55 -0.29 -12.73
C GLY A 158 -18.67 -0.42 -11.48
N SER A 159 -18.76 0.56 -10.55
CA SER A 159 -17.98 0.65 -9.31
C SER A 159 -18.15 -0.50 -8.30
N VAL A 160 -18.96 -1.51 -8.64
CA VAL A 160 -19.42 -2.58 -7.74
C VAL A 160 -19.22 -3.97 -8.36
N ALA A 161 -18.50 -4.08 -9.48
CA ALA A 161 -18.18 -5.36 -10.13
C ALA A 161 -17.18 -6.19 -9.29
N LEU A 162 -17.63 -6.67 -8.14
CA LEU A 162 -16.90 -7.55 -7.25
C LEU A 162 -17.33 -8.98 -7.56
N THR A 163 -16.45 -9.70 -8.25
CA THR A 163 -16.67 -11.09 -8.64
C THR A 163 -15.76 -11.98 -7.82
N ALA A 164 -16.32 -13.01 -7.18
CA ALA A 164 -15.53 -14.03 -6.51
C ALA A 164 -15.68 -15.38 -7.24
N LEU A 165 -14.56 -16.02 -7.52
CA LEU A 165 -14.47 -17.37 -8.05
C LEU A 165 -14.15 -18.32 -6.91
N ASN A 166 -15.02 -19.30 -6.67
CA ASN A 166 -14.79 -20.36 -5.70
C ASN A 166 -14.90 -21.74 -6.32
N GLY A 167 -14.29 -22.73 -5.68
CA GLY A 167 -14.22 -24.10 -6.21
C GLY A 167 -13.00 -24.84 -5.67
N LEU A 168 -12.90 -26.13 -6.01
CA LEU A 168 -11.87 -27.01 -5.47
C LEU A 168 -10.43 -26.55 -5.83
N PRO A 169 -9.42 -26.93 -5.03
CA PRO A 169 -8.02 -26.77 -5.42
C PRO A 169 -7.75 -27.41 -6.79
N GLY A 170 -6.98 -26.74 -7.66
CA GLY A 170 -6.66 -27.27 -8.99
C GLY A 170 -7.78 -27.22 -10.04
N VAL A 171 -8.97 -26.68 -9.70
CA VAL A 171 -10.11 -26.58 -10.64
C VAL A 171 -9.92 -25.52 -11.75
N GLY A 172 -8.92 -24.64 -11.60
CA GLY A 172 -8.57 -23.62 -12.60
C GLY A 172 -9.02 -22.18 -12.31
N LYS A 173 -9.34 -21.82 -11.06
CA LYS A 173 -9.75 -20.45 -10.67
C LYS A 173 -8.69 -19.38 -11.02
N THR A 174 -7.45 -19.63 -10.62
CA THR A 174 -6.31 -18.75 -10.94
C THR A 174 -6.06 -18.73 -12.45
N ALA A 175 -6.16 -19.88 -13.12
CA ALA A 175 -5.98 -19.96 -14.57
C ALA A 175 -7.03 -19.15 -15.36
N LEU A 176 -8.29 -19.14 -14.91
CA LEU A 176 -9.34 -18.25 -15.44
C LEU A 176 -9.01 -16.78 -15.22
N SER A 177 -8.50 -16.43 -14.03
CA SER A 177 -8.13 -15.05 -13.70
C SER A 177 -6.95 -14.55 -14.53
N ILE A 178 -5.96 -15.41 -14.78
CA ILE A 178 -4.85 -15.14 -15.70
C ILE A 178 -5.39 -14.96 -17.13
N ALA A 179 -6.26 -15.85 -17.59
CA ALA A 179 -6.83 -15.74 -18.94
C ALA A 179 -7.60 -14.43 -19.13
N LEU A 180 -8.34 -13.97 -18.12
CA LEU A 180 -9.02 -12.67 -18.13
C LEU A 180 -8.03 -11.50 -18.12
N ALA A 181 -6.95 -11.57 -17.32
CA ALA A 181 -5.94 -10.51 -17.30
C ALA A 181 -5.20 -10.33 -18.64
N HIS A 182 -5.12 -11.40 -19.45
CA HIS A 182 -4.55 -11.40 -20.81
C HIS A 182 -5.60 -11.34 -21.93
N ASP A 183 -6.88 -11.12 -21.59
CA ASP A 183 -7.95 -11.00 -22.57
C ASP A 183 -7.98 -9.58 -23.16
N THR A 184 -7.99 -9.49 -24.50
CA THR A 184 -7.90 -8.20 -25.19
C THR A 184 -9.08 -7.29 -24.88
N ALA A 185 -10.30 -7.82 -24.78
CA ALA A 185 -11.47 -7.01 -24.47
C ALA A 185 -11.51 -6.57 -23.00
N ILE A 186 -10.95 -7.36 -22.07
CA ILE A 186 -10.70 -6.91 -20.69
C ILE A 186 -9.67 -5.78 -20.66
N GLN A 187 -8.54 -5.93 -21.35
CA GLN A 187 -7.49 -4.91 -21.40
C GLN A 187 -7.95 -3.61 -22.07
N GLU A 188 -8.80 -3.70 -23.10
CA GLU A 188 -9.41 -2.53 -23.75
C GLU A 188 -10.41 -1.82 -22.82
N HIS A 189 -11.19 -2.56 -22.04
CA HIS A 189 -12.13 -1.98 -21.08
C HIS A 189 -11.40 -1.35 -19.89
N PHE A 190 -10.44 -2.05 -19.30
CA PHE A 190 -9.59 -1.59 -18.20
C PHE A 190 -8.27 -1.00 -18.72
N ARG A 191 -8.41 -0.04 -19.64
CA ARG A 191 -7.32 0.59 -20.40
C ARG A 191 -6.23 1.27 -19.56
N ASP A 192 -6.50 1.57 -18.29
CA ASP A 192 -5.52 2.23 -17.42
C ASP A 192 -4.63 1.23 -16.68
N GLY A 193 -5.00 -0.07 -16.66
CA GLY A 193 -4.12 -1.12 -16.17
C GLY A 193 -4.79 -2.27 -15.41
N ILE A 194 -3.97 -3.26 -15.08
CA ILE A 194 -4.35 -4.43 -14.28
C ILE A 194 -3.34 -4.60 -13.14
N LEU A 195 -3.86 -4.70 -11.92
CA LEU A 195 -3.09 -4.96 -10.71
C LEU A 195 -3.35 -6.38 -10.20
N TRP A 196 -2.31 -7.08 -9.74
CA TRP A 196 -2.42 -8.48 -9.34
C TRP A 196 -1.77 -8.73 -7.99
N ALA A 197 -2.55 -9.11 -6.99
CA ALA A 197 -2.04 -9.60 -5.71
C ALA A 197 -2.52 -11.01 -5.50
N GLY A 198 -1.65 -11.93 -5.10
CA GLY A 198 -2.12 -13.17 -4.49
C GLY A 198 -1.74 -13.21 -3.01
N LEU A 199 -2.65 -13.73 -2.20
CA LEU A 199 -2.60 -13.55 -0.76
C LEU A 199 -1.99 -14.76 -0.04
N GLY A 200 -2.55 -15.94 -0.28
CA GLY A 200 -2.18 -17.12 0.50
C GLY A 200 -2.62 -17.02 1.98
N PRO A 201 -2.14 -17.91 2.86
CA PRO A 201 -2.61 -18.04 4.24
C PRO A 201 -2.13 -16.94 5.20
N GLN A 202 -0.98 -16.32 4.93
CA GLN A 202 -0.41 -15.21 5.73
C GLN A 202 0.06 -14.09 4.81
N PRO A 203 -0.86 -13.29 4.23
CA PRO A 203 -0.53 -12.27 3.25
C PRO A 203 0.13 -11.04 3.87
N ASN A 204 1.15 -10.49 3.21
CA ASN A 204 1.63 -9.14 3.52
C ASN A 204 0.81 -8.07 2.78
N ILE A 205 -0.36 -7.73 3.34
CA ILE A 205 -1.28 -6.75 2.76
C ILE A 205 -0.60 -5.39 2.55
N ALA A 206 0.12 -4.87 3.55
CA ALA A 206 0.82 -3.59 3.44
C ALA A 206 1.87 -3.60 2.32
N GLY A 207 2.61 -4.70 2.16
CA GLY A 207 3.57 -4.87 1.06
C GLY A 207 2.92 -4.87 -0.32
N HIS A 208 1.79 -5.56 -0.49
CA HIS A 208 1.06 -5.55 -1.77
C HIS A 208 0.53 -4.15 -2.11
N LEU A 209 -0.05 -3.45 -1.12
CA LEU A 209 -0.53 -2.08 -1.31
C LEU A 209 0.61 -1.10 -1.60
N SER A 210 1.76 -1.26 -0.94
CA SER A 210 2.97 -0.47 -1.19
C SER A 210 3.53 -0.68 -2.60
N ARG A 211 3.57 -1.93 -3.07
CA ARG A 211 3.96 -2.24 -4.46
C ARG A 211 3.01 -1.62 -5.47
N TRP A 212 1.69 -1.74 -5.26
CA TRP A 212 0.70 -1.06 -6.10
C TRP A 212 0.88 0.45 -6.08
N GLY A 213 1.21 1.03 -4.93
CA GLY A 213 1.57 2.43 -4.80
C GLY A 213 2.75 2.81 -5.66
N THR A 214 3.83 2.02 -5.60
CA THR A 214 5.02 2.23 -6.42
C THR A 214 4.69 2.18 -7.92
N LEU A 215 3.94 1.16 -8.37
CA LEU A 215 3.52 1.02 -9.76
C LEU A 215 2.63 2.17 -10.24
N LEU A 216 1.84 2.75 -9.33
CA LEU A 216 0.98 3.90 -9.60
C LEU A 216 1.71 5.24 -9.51
N GLY A 217 3.01 5.23 -9.17
CA GLY A 217 3.85 6.43 -9.13
C GLY A 217 3.84 7.19 -7.80
N ILE A 218 3.47 6.55 -6.68
CA ILE A 218 3.55 7.19 -5.35
C ILE A 218 5.02 7.37 -4.98
N SER A 219 5.41 8.61 -4.67
CA SER A 219 6.77 8.93 -4.19
C SER A 219 7.11 8.16 -2.90
N GLU A 220 8.37 7.78 -2.73
CA GLU A 220 8.85 7.10 -1.52
C GLU A 220 8.55 7.89 -0.24
N ASN A 221 8.65 9.22 -0.28
CA ASN A 221 8.33 10.10 0.85
C ASN A 221 6.85 9.98 1.28
N THR A 222 5.93 9.96 0.31
CA THR A 222 4.50 9.78 0.58
C THR A 222 4.22 8.37 1.09
N MET A 223 4.85 7.33 0.52
CA MET A 223 4.68 5.96 0.99
C MET A 223 5.20 5.78 2.42
N ALA A 224 6.31 6.44 2.76
CA ALA A 224 6.89 6.46 4.10
C ALA A 224 5.98 7.18 5.12
N ALA A 225 5.09 8.07 4.70
CA ALA A 225 4.14 8.70 5.62
C ALA A 225 2.94 7.79 5.97
N ILE A 226 2.71 6.72 5.20
CA ILE A 226 1.56 5.84 5.36
C ILE A 226 1.88 4.75 6.38
N SER A 227 1.13 4.72 7.47
CA SER A 227 1.40 3.83 8.61
C SER A 227 0.40 2.68 8.75
N SER A 228 -0.71 2.70 7.99
CA SER A 228 -1.79 1.72 8.13
C SER A 228 -2.34 1.25 6.79
N VAL A 229 -2.96 0.07 6.80
CA VAL A 229 -3.64 -0.53 5.63
C VAL A 229 -4.80 0.35 5.17
N GLU A 230 -5.53 1.00 6.09
CA GLU A 230 -6.62 1.92 5.78
C GLU A 230 -6.14 3.17 5.05
N GLU A 231 -5.01 3.72 5.50
CA GLU A 231 -4.39 4.88 4.89
C GLU A 231 -3.82 4.53 3.51
N TRP A 232 -3.19 3.36 3.36
CA TRP A 232 -2.83 2.80 2.05
C TRP A 232 -4.04 2.71 1.13
N ALA A 233 -5.15 2.13 1.60
CA ALA A 233 -6.36 2.00 0.81
C ALA A 233 -6.96 3.36 0.44
N LYS A 234 -6.87 4.36 1.32
CA LYS A 234 -7.32 5.74 1.04
C LYS A 234 -6.44 6.39 -0.02
N THR A 235 -5.12 6.29 0.10
CA THR A 235 -4.16 6.88 -0.84
C THR A 235 -4.28 6.25 -2.22
N LEU A 236 -4.32 4.92 -2.30
CA LEU A 236 -4.50 4.20 -3.57
C LEU A 236 -5.84 4.53 -4.22
N ARG A 237 -6.92 4.63 -3.45
CA ARG A 237 -8.20 5.12 -3.99
C ARG A 237 -8.11 6.53 -4.57
N ALA A 238 -7.40 7.43 -3.88
CA ALA A 238 -7.25 8.81 -4.33
C ALA A 238 -6.41 8.94 -5.61
N ILE A 239 -5.43 8.06 -5.80
CA ILE A 239 -4.50 8.08 -6.94
C ILE A 239 -5.04 7.32 -8.14
N ILE A 240 -5.70 6.18 -7.91
CA ILE A 240 -6.44 5.49 -8.97
C ILE A 240 -7.56 6.39 -9.47
N GLY A 241 -8.23 7.15 -8.59
CA GLY A 241 -9.19 8.18 -8.99
C GLY A 241 -10.30 7.62 -9.88
N SER A 242 -10.42 8.12 -11.11
CA SER A 242 -11.41 7.64 -12.10
C SER A 242 -10.83 6.69 -13.15
N ARG A 243 -9.63 6.13 -12.93
CA ARG A 243 -9.00 5.18 -13.85
C ARG A 243 -9.80 3.88 -13.96
N PHE A 244 -9.85 3.32 -15.16
CA PHE A 244 -10.45 2.04 -15.51
C PHE A 244 -9.41 0.94 -15.27
N MET A 245 -9.45 0.33 -14.08
CA MET A 245 -8.48 -0.69 -13.69
C MET A 245 -9.15 -1.98 -13.20
N LEU A 246 -8.55 -3.12 -13.53
CA LEU A 246 -8.92 -4.42 -12.95
C LEU A 246 -7.97 -4.77 -11.81
N LEU A 247 -8.50 -5.10 -10.64
CA LEU A 247 -7.72 -5.54 -9.50
C LEU A 247 -8.02 -7.02 -9.24
N VAL A 248 -7.02 -7.87 -9.42
CA VAL A 248 -7.11 -9.31 -9.17
C VAL A 248 -6.52 -9.64 -7.80
N ILE A 249 -7.31 -10.32 -6.98
CA ILE A 249 -6.97 -10.78 -5.62
C ILE A 249 -7.04 -12.32 -5.63
N ASP A 250 -5.90 -12.96 -5.86
CA ASP A 250 -5.78 -14.40 -6.04
C ASP A 250 -5.54 -15.13 -4.70
N ASP A 251 -6.14 -16.31 -4.54
CA ASP A 251 -6.04 -17.20 -3.37
C ASP A 251 -6.25 -16.49 -2.03
N ALA A 252 -7.44 -15.91 -1.80
CA ALA A 252 -7.83 -15.33 -0.53
C ALA A 252 -8.16 -16.40 0.54
N TRP A 253 -7.49 -16.34 1.70
CA TRP A 253 -7.71 -17.23 2.86
C TRP A 253 -8.49 -16.58 4.00
N ASN A 254 -8.55 -15.25 4.03
CA ASN A 254 -9.32 -14.48 5.00
C ASN A 254 -10.16 -13.41 4.27
N VAL A 255 -11.34 -13.13 4.82
CA VAL A 255 -12.23 -12.06 4.38
C VAL A 255 -11.60 -10.69 4.57
N GLU A 256 -10.95 -10.45 5.70
CA GLU A 256 -10.41 -9.14 6.07
C GLU A 256 -9.29 -8.72 5.11
N ASP A 257 -8.34 -9.61 4.88
CA ASP A 257 -7.23 -9.46 3.92
C ASP A 257 -7.73 -9.19 2.50
N ALA A 258 -8.73 -9.94 2.03
CA ALA A 258 -9.30 -9.74 0.70
C ALA A 258 -10.02 -8.39 0.57
N LEU A 259 -10.65 -7.88 1.64
CA LEU A 259 -11.31 -6.58 1.64
C LEU A 259 -10.32 -5.42 1.75
N ALA A 260 -9.21 -5.60 2.47
CA ALA A 260 -8.15 -4.62 2.56
C ALA A 260 -7.54 -4.31 1.17
N MET A 261 -7.42 -5.33 0.33
CA MET A 261 -6.97 -5.19 -1.06
C MET A 261 -8.02 -4.58 -2.01
N LYS A 262 -9.25 -4.36 -1.54
CA LYS A 262 -10.31 -3.73 -2.32
C LYS A 262 -10.14 -2.21 -2.37
N VAL A 263 -9.15 -1.78 -3.16
CA VAL A 263 -8.83 -0.38 -3.42
C VAL A 263 -9.29 0.02 -4.83
N GLY A 264 -9.25 1.31 -5.16
CA GLY A 264 -9.65 1.81 -6.47
C GLY A 264 -10.97 2.59 -6.51
N GLY A 265 -11.25 3.17 -7.67
CA GLY A 265 -12.31 4.13 -7.88
C GLY A 265 -13.58 3.56 -8.53
N PRO A 266 -14.49 4.44 -8.99
CA PRO A 266 -15.79 4.03 -9.53
C PRO A 266 -15.72 3.26 -10.85
N ASN A 267 -14.59 3.29 -11.53
CA ASN A 267 -14.37 2.57 -12.80
C ASN A 267 -13.50 1.31 -12.61
N CYS A 268 -13.28 0.89 -11.37
CA CYS A 268 -12.52 -0.30 -11.06
C CYS A 268 -13.41 -1.53 -10.84
N ALA A 269 -12.93 -2.69 -11.25
CA ALA A 269 -13.53 -3.99 -10.95
C ALA A 269 -12.57 -4.85 -10.13
N HIS A 270 -13.13 -5.77 -9.34
CA HIS A 270 -12.36 -6.65 -8.46
C HIS A 270 -12.69 -8.12 -8.73
N LEU A 271 -11.66 -8.90 -9.04
CA LEU A 271 -11.76 -10.35 -9.23
C LEU A 271 -11.06 -11.06 -8.08
N VAL A 272 -11.81 -11.75 -7.22
CA VAL A 272 -11.27 -12.51 -6.10
C VAL A 272 -11.31 -14.00 -6.40
N THR A 273 -10.23 -14.74 -6.16
CA THR A 273 -10.28 -16.20 -6.14
C THR A 273 -10.11 -16.73 -4.72
N THR A 274 -10.85 -17.78 -4.37
CA THR A 274 -10.70 -18.43 -3.07
C THR A 274 -11.14 -19.88 -3.14
N ARG A 275 -10.54 -20.72 -2.30
CA ARG A 275 -11.00 -22.10 -2.08
C ARG A 275 -12.17 -22.17 -1.09
N PHE A 276 -12.44 -21.09 -0.33
CA PHE A 276 -13.41 -21.09 0.76
C PHE A 276 -14.75 -20.47 0.34
N PRO A 277 -15.85 -21.25 0.29
CA PRO A 277 -17.16 -20.73 -0.10
C PRO A 277 -17.67 -19.61 0.81
N SER A 278 -17.33 -19.64 2.10
CA SER A 278 -17.67 -18.59 3.07
C SER A 278 -17.11 -17.23 2.67
N ILE A 279 -15.86 -17.18 2.24
CA ILE A 279 -15.17 -15.95 1.81
C ILE A 279 -15.83 -15.42 0.52
N ALA A 280 -16.03 -16.28 -0.48
CA ALA A 280 -16.62 -15.88 -1.75
C ALA A 280 -18.06 -15.32 -1.60
N THR A 281 -18.85 -15.95 -0.73
CA THR A 281 -20.22 -15.51 -0.41
C THR A 281 -20.22 -14.21 0.38
N TYR A 282 -19.24 -14.00 1.26
CA TYR A 282 -19.13 -12.76 2.02
C TYR A 282 -18.75 -11.58 1.13
N ILE A 283 -17.79 -11.80 0.24
CA ILE A 283 -17.23 -10.79 -0.65
C ILE A 283 -18.28 -10.32 -1.66
N THR A 284 -19.04 -11.22 -2.28
CA THR A 284 -19.98 -10.86 -3.36
C THR A 284 -21.41 -10.64 -2.87
N VAL A 285 -22.13 -9.67 -3.45
CA VAL A 285 -23.56 -9.44 -3.18
C VAL A 285 -24.45 -10.23 -4.16
N ASP A 286 -24.01 -10.34 -5.42
CA ASP A 286 -24.77 -10.98 -6.51
C ASP A 286 -24.39 -12.46 -6.74
N GLY A 287 -23.80 -13.09 -5.73
CA GLY A 287 -23.42 -14.50 -5.71
C GLY A 287 -22.05 -14.80 -6.35
N ALA A 288 -21.27 -15.63 -5.67
CA ALA A 288 -19.98 -16.13 -6.15
C ALA A 288 -20.17 -17.12 -7.31
N THR A 289 -19.24 -17.08 -8.28
CA THR A 289 -19.21 -18.03 -9.38
C THR A 289 -18.49 -19.29 -8.93
N MET A 290 -19.25 -20.36 -8.72
CA MET A 290 -18.69 -21.67 -8.40
C MET A 290 -18.16 -22.32 -9.67
N ILE A 291 -16.84 -22.45 -9.75
CA ILE A 291 -16.12 -23.15 -10.82
C ILE A 291 -16.18 -24.64 -10.53
N GLN A 292 -16.89 -25.36 -11.39
CA GLN A 292 -17.02 -26.82 -11.36
C GLN A 292 -15.82 -27.48 -12.07
N GLU A 293 -15.60 -28.77 -11.82
CA GLU A 293 -14.70 -29.57 -12.63
C GLU A 293 -15.12 -29.61 -14.10
N LEU A 294 -14.22 -30.02 -15.00
CA LEU A 294 -14.56 -30.17 -16.41
C LEU A 294 -15.48 -31.39 -16.59
N ASP A 295 -16.47 -31.25 -17.46
CA ASP A 295 -17.25 -32.41 -17.89
C ASP A 295 -16.38 -33.40 -18.69
N GLU A 296 -16.92 -34.60 -18.95
CA GLU A 296 -16.18 -35.65 -19.63
C GLU A 296 -15.66 -35.22 -21.01
N HIS A 297 -16.49 -34.50 -21.77
CA HIS A 297 -16.14 -34.07 -23.13
C HIS A 297 -14.94 -33.12 -23.10
N HIS A 298 -14.99 -32.07 -22.28
CA HIS A 298 -13.92 -31.09 -22.13
C HIS A 298 -12.68 -31.68 -21.45
N SER A 299 -12.86 -32.63 -20.53
CA SER A 299 -11.75 -33.36 -19.91
C SER A 299 -10.98 -34.21 -20.93
N ILE A 300 -11.68 -34.93 -21.81
CA ILE A 300 -11.07 -35.69 -22.91
C ILE A 300 -10.39 -34.75 -23.89
N GLU A 301 -11.00 -33.60 -24.21
CA GLU A 301 -10.38 -32.60 -25.09
C GLU A 301 -9.08 -32.05 -24.50
N LEU A 302 -9.07 -31.68 -23.22
CA LEU A 302 -7.86 -31.22 -22.54
C LEU A 302 -6.78 -32.29 -22.55
N LEU A 303 -7.14 -33.54 -22.23
CA LEU A 303 -6.22 -34.66 -22.25
C LEU A 303 -5.70 -34.95 -23.68
N ARG A 304 -6.53 -34.78 -24.71
CA ARG A 304 -6.13 -34.91 -26.12
C ARG A 304 -5.15 -33.82 -26.53
N LYS A 305 -5.32 -32.57 -26.07
CA LYS A 305 -4.35 -31.49 -26.33
C LYS A 305 -2.98 -31.78 -25.69
N LEU A 306 -2.98 -32.42 -24.52
CA LEU A 306 -1.76 -32.79 -23.80
C LEU A 306 -1.07 -34.05 -24.37
N ALA A 307 -1.85 -35.08 -24.71
CA ALA A 307 -1.36 -36.38 -25.16
C ALA A 307 -2.20 -36.95 -26.33
N PRO A 308 -2.16 -36.33 -27.53
CA PRO A 308 -3.07 -36.65 -28.63
C PRO A 308 -2.95 -38.11 -29.07
N GLY A 309 -1.71 -38.59 -29.25
CA GLY A 309 -1.43 -39.96 -29.68
C GLY A 309 -1.88 -41.04 -28.68
N VAL A 310 -2.14 -40.70 -27.42
CA VAL A 310 -2.66 -41.62 -26.40
C VAL A 310 -4.18 -41.66 -26.46
N VAL A 311 -4.82 -40.49 -26.43
CA VAL A 311 -6.28 -40.36 -26.39
C VAL A 311 -6.92 -40.88 -27.69
N ASP A 312 -6.28 -40.66 -28.83
CA ASP A 312 -6.80 -41.10 -30.13
C ASP A 312 -6.65 -42.61 -30.35
N ARG A 313 -5.66 -43.25 -29.71
CA ARG A 313 -5.44 -44.71 -29.79
C ARG A 313 -6.26 -45.51 -28.78
N GLU A 314 -6.43 -44.97 -27.56
CA GLU A 314 -7.00 -45.66 -26.41
C GLU A 314 -8.18 -44.86 -25.80
N THR A 315 -9.08 -44.36 -26.64
CA THR A 315 -10.16 -43.43 -26.23
C THR A 315 -11.03 -43.94 -25.10
N LYS A 316 -11.35 -45.25 -25.09
CA LYS A 316 -12.13 -45.85 -24.00
C LYS A 316 -11.39 -45.83 -22.66
N LYS A 317 -10.09 -46.14 -22.66
CA LYS A 317 -9.26 -46.11 -21.45
C LYS A 317 -9.01 -44.68 -20.98
N ALA A 318 -8.89 -43.73 -21.90
CA ALA A 318 -8.80 -42.30 -21.58
C ALA A 318 -10.09 -41.79 -20.88
N SER A 319 -11.28 -42.23 -21.31
CA SER A 319 -12.54 -41.91 -20.62
C SER A 319 -12.59 -42.48 -19.20
N VAL A 320 -12.13 -43.71 -18.98
CA VAL A 320 -12.03 -44.31 -17.63
C VAL A 320 -11.12 -43.47 -16.72
N LEU A 321 -9.98 -43.01 -17.24
CA LEU A 321 -9.06 -42.15 -16.51
C LEU A 321 -9.65 -40.78 -16.17
N VAL A 322 -10.40 -40.17 -17.09
CA VAL A 322 -11.10 -38.90 -16.84
C VAL A 322 -12.09 -39.05 -15.68
N HIS A 323 -12.84 -40.16 -15.65
CA HIS A 323 -13.77 -40.47 -14.57
C HIS A 323 -13.05 -40.70 -13.24
N ALA A 324 -11.91 -41.38 -13.26
CA ALA A 324 -11.07 -41.61 -12.08
C ALA A 324 -10.64 -40.31 -11.39
N VAL A 325 -10.33 -39.26 -12.17
CA VAL A 325 -9.86 -37.98 -11.61
C VAL A 325 -10.91 -36.89 -11.46
N GLY A 326 -12.16 -37.21 -11.76
CA GLY A 326 -13.31 -36.32 -11.55
C GLY A 326 -13.24 -35.03 -12.36
N GLY A 327 -12.52 -35.00 -13.50
CA GLY A 327 -12.45 -33.83 -14.38
C GLY A 327 -11.64 -32.64 -13.85
N LEU A 328 -10.80 -32.81 -12.83
CA LEU A 328 -9.95 -31.74 -12.32
C LEU A 328 -8.84 -31.36 -13.32
N PRO A 329 -8.77 -30.10 -13.81
CA PRO A 329 -7.77 -29.68 -14.80
C PRO A 329 -6.32 -29.91 -14.39
N LEU A 330 -5.96 -29.67 -13.12
CA LEU A 330 -4.60 -29.93 -12.64
C LEU A 330 -4.24 -31.42 -12.70
N ALA A 331 -5.16 -32.30 -12.29
CA ALA A 331 -4.97 -33.75 -12.38
C ALA A 331 -4.80 -34.19 -13.84
N LEU A 332 -5.68 -33.71 -14.72
CA LEU A 332 -5.63 -33.99 -16.15
C LEU A 332 -4.34 -33.48 -16.81
N LYS A 333 -3.81 -32.33 -16.38
CA LYS A 333 -2.53 -31.78 -16.85
C LYS A 333 -1.36 -32.71 -16.51
N LEU A 334 -1.26 -33.10 -15.24
CA LEU A 334 -0.21 -34.00 -14.76
C LEU A 334 -0.28 -35.37 -15.43
N MET A 335 -1.48 -35.95 -15.52
CA MET A 335 -1.70 -37.20 -16.22
C MET A 335 -1.38 -37.10 -17.72
N GLY A 336 -1.81 -36.02 -18.37
CA GLY A 336 -1.55 -35.79 -19.79
C GLY A 336 -0.06 -35.70 -20.08
N ASN A 337 0.68 -34.95 -19.25
CA ASN A 337 2.13 -34.86 -19.35
C ASN A 337 2.81 -36.23 -19.12
N TYR A 338 2.36 -36.99 -18.10
CA TYR A 338 2.84 -38.34 -17.84
C TYR A 338 2.60 -39.29 -19.02
N LEU A 339 1.36 -39.33 -19.53
CA LEU A 339 0.97 -40.17 -20.66
C LEU A 339 1.72 -39.78 -21.94
N ARG A 340 1.91 -38.47 -22.18
CA ARG A 340 2.72 -37.96 -23.28
C ARG A 340 4.16 -38.48 -23.17
N LYS A 341 4.79 -38.42 -22.00
CA LYS A 341 6.15 -38.93 -21.76
C LYS A 341 6.25 -40.44 -22.06
N GLU A 342 5.30 -41.24 -21.59
CA GLU A 342 5.27 -42.69 -21.86
C GLU A 342 5.05 -43.04 -23.35
N ALA A 343 4.27 -42.21 -24.05
CA ALA A 343 3.91 -42.41 -25.45
C ALA A 343 5.04 -42.12 -26.44
N HIS A 344 6.06 -41.33 -26.07
CA HIS A 344 7.23 -41.03 -26.94
C HIS A 344 8.01 -42.29 -27.36
N SER A 345 7.83 -43.42 -26.65
CA SER A 345 8.40 -44.71 -27.03
C SER A 345 7.63 -45.46 -28.14
N GLY A 346 6.46 -44.97 -28.56
CA GLY A 346 5.67 -45.47 -29.70
C GLY A 346 4.96 -46.82 -29.52
N ARG A 347 5.14 -47.52 -28.38
CA ARG A 347 4.60 -48.88 -28.15
C ARG A 347 3.25 -48.87 -27.42
N SER A 348 2.18 -49.37 -28.06
CA SER A 348 0.81 -49.41 -27.48
C SER A 348 0.73 -50.12 -26.12
N ARG A 349 1.57 -51.13 -25.87
CA ARG A 349 1.61 -51.84 -24.57
C ARG A 349 1.96 -50.92 -23.39
N ARG A 350 2.89 -49.97 -23.57
CA ARG A 350 3.32 -49.06 -22.49
C ARG A 350 2.23 -48.05 -22.13
N ILE A 351 1.51 -47.54 -23.13
CA ILE A 351 0.37 -46.64 -22.94
C ILE A 351 -0.71 -47.36 -22.12
N GLY A 352 -1.06 -48.60 -22.49
CA GLY A 352 -2.02 -49.41 -21.72
C GLY A 352 -1.60 -49.61 -20.26
N THR A 353 -0.32 -49.94 -20.02
CA THR A 353 0.23 -50.11 -18.67
C THR A 353 0.25 -48.81 -17.85
N ALA A 354 0.55 -47.66 -18.47
CA ALA A 354 0.53 -46.36 -17.81
C ALA A 354 -0.89 -45.98 -17.34
N ILE A 355 -1.90 -46.23 -18.18
CA ILE A 355 -3.30 -46.01 -17.83
C ILE A 355 -3.75 -46.95 -16.70
N GLU A 356 -3.37 -48.23 -16.75
CA GLU A 356 -3.69 -49.21 -15.69
C GLU A 356 -3.01 -48.85 -14.35
N ARG A 357 -1.80 -48.28 -14.37
CA ARG A 357 -1.11 -47.81 -13.16
C ARG A 357 -1.85 -46.64 -12.49
N LEU A 358 -2.25 -45.63 -13.26
CA LEU A 358 -3.02 -44.50 -12.74
C LEU A 358 -4.36 -44.96 -12.14
N THR A 359 -5.08 -45.84 -12.84
CA THR A 359 -6.36 -46.38 -12.37
C THR A 359 -6.18 -47.22 -11.09
N SER A 360 -5.16 -48.08 -11.05
CA SER A 360 -4.90 -48.92 -9.87
C SER A 360 -4.36 -48.15 -8.66
N ALA A 361 -3.65 -47.04 -8.85
CA ALA A 361 -3.18 -46.20 -7.75
C ALA A 361 -4.35 -45.54 -7.01
N GLU A 362 -5.34 -45.06 -7.76
CA GLU A 362 -6.59 -44.55 -7.20
C GLU A 362 -7.34 -45.63 -6.40
N GLU A 363 -7.45 -46.85 -6.94
CA GLU A 363 -8.06 -47.98 -6.22
C GLU A 363 -7.32 -48.32 -4.93
N ARG A 364 -5.97 -48.31 -4.93
CA ARG A 364 -5.15 -48.58 -3.72
C ARG A 364 -5.34 -47.54 -2.62
N LEU A 365 -5.40 -46.26 -2.99
CA LEU A 365 -5.60 -45.18 -2.03
C LEU A 365 -7.03 -45.19 -1.45
N ARG A 366 -8.04 -45.57 -2.25
CA ARG A 366 -9.41 -45.80 -1.76
C ARG A 366 -9.49 -46.91 -0.69
N ILE A 367 -8.57 -47.88 -0.71
CA ILE A 367 -8.56 -49.03 0.23
C ILE A 367 -7.81 -48.72 1.54
N SER A 368 -6.98 -47.68 1.57
CA SER A 368 -5.96 -47.48 2.61
C SER A 368 -6.29 -46.43 3.70
N GLU A 369 -7.55 -46.01 3.87
CA GLU A 369 -7.93 -45.05 4.93
C GLU A 369 -8.36 -45.71 6.26
N PRO A 370 -7.65 -45.47 7.38
CA PRO A 370 -8.22 -45.35 8.71
C PRO A 370 -8.50 -43.88 9.06
N GLN A 371 -9.66 -43.62 9.69
CA GLN A 371 -10.09 -42.28 10.09
C GLN A 371 -9.22 -41.69 11.23
N GLY A 372 -8.23 -40.87 10.90
CA GLY A 372 -7.47 -40.03 11.84
C GLY A 372 -7.79 -38.53 11.71
N PRO A 373 -7.45 -37.69 12.71
CA PRO A 373 -7.84 -36.28 12.76
C PRO A 373 -6.89 -35.42 11.92
N VAL A 374 -7.02 -35.51 10.60
CA VAL A 374 -6.61 -34.43 9.69
C VAL A 374 -7.76 -33.43 9.71
N GLU A 375 -7.50 -32.14 9.98
CA GLU A 375 -8.53 -31.10 10.04
C GLU A 375 -9.37 -31.11 8.75
N ARG A 376 -10.60 -31.62 8.88
CA ARG A 376 -11.49 -31.91 7.76
C ARG A 376 -12.09 -30.61 7.25
N HIS A 377 -11.74 -30.21 6.03
CA HIS A 377 -12.51 -29.22 5.28
C HIS A 377 -13.94 -29.75 5.07
N THR A 378 -14.94 -28.99 5.52
CA THR A 378 -16.38 -29.32 5.40
C THR A 378 -16.92 -29.32 3.97
N SER A 379 -16.07 -29.11 2.95
CA SER A 379 -16.42 -29.07 1.53
C SER A 379 -15.68 -30.09 0.65
N LEU A 380 -14.83 -30.96 1.22
CA LEU A 380 -14.26 -32.08 0.46
C LEU A 380 -15.32 -33.17 0.31
N SER A 381 -15.73 -33.48 -0.93
CA SER A 381 -16.35 -34.77 -1.17
C SER A 381 -15.29 -35.85 -0.86
N GLN A 382 -15.69 -36.96 -0.24
CA GLN A 382 -14.80 -38.05 0.16
C GLN A 382 -14.00 -38.68 -1.01
N HIS A 383 -14.23 -38.26 -2.26
CA HIS A 383 -13.64 -38.86 -3.45
C HIS A 383 -12.63 -37.97 -4.20
N THR A 384 -12.67 -36.63 -4.07
CA THR A 384 -11.87 -35.74 -4.93
C THR A 384 -10.45 -35.46 -4.43
N SER A 385 -10.17 -35.60 -3.12
CA SER A 385 -8.80 -35.50 -2.58
C SER A 385 -7.95 -36.71 -2.96
N LEU A 386 -8.57 -37.90 -3.00
CA LEU A 386 -7.92 -39.18 -3.33
C LEU A 386 -7.44 -39.23 -4.78
N SER A 387 -8.08 -38.50 -5.71
CA SER A 387 -7.72 -38.51 -7.13
C SER A 387 -6.54 -37.61 -7.50
N LEU A 388 -6.30 -36.50 -6.80
CA LEU A 388 -5.11 -35.68 -7.01
C LEU A 388 -3.88 -36.32 -6.36
N GLN A 389 -4.05 -36.84 -5.14
CA GLN A 389 -2.99 -37.53 -4.42
C GLN A 389 -2.49 -38.77 -5.18
N SER A 390 -3.39 -39.54 -5.78
CA SER A 390 -3.01 -40.70 -6.61
C SER A 390 -2.19 -40.29 -7.84
N VAL A 391 -2.53 -39.18 -8.48
CA VAL A 391 -1.78 -38.66 -9.62
C VAL A 391 -0.42 -38.13 -9.19
N PHE A 392 -0.32 -37.44 -8.04
CA PHE A 392 0.97 -37.01 -7.49
C PHE A 392 1.87 -38.21 -7.18
N GLU A 393 1.37 -39.22 -6.46
CA GLU A 393 2.13 -40.42 -6.12
C GLU A 393 2.63 -41.18 -7.35
N VAL A 394 1.77 -41.37 -8.38
CA VAL A 394 2.19 -42.04 -9.61
C VAL A 394 3.23 -41.21 -10.36
N THR A 395 3.05 -39.89 -10.44
CA THR A 395 4.01 -39.01 -11.14
C THR A 395 5.34 -38.97 -10.41
N ASP A 396 5.32 -38.83 -9.09
CA ASP A 396 6.48 -38.81 -8.21
C ASP A 396 7.29 -40.12 -8.25
N GLN A 397 6.62 -41.28 -8.23
CA GLN A 397 7.29 -42.59 -8.36
C GLN A 397 8.05 -42.78 -9.68
N GLN A 398 7.73 -41.99 -10.71
CA GLN A 398 8.40 -42.05 -12.03
C GLN A 398 9.49 -40.98 -12.18
N LEU A 399 9.66 -40.10 -11.20
CA LEU A 399 10.78 -39.17 -11.17
C LEU A 399 12.08 -39.93 -10.85
N ASP A 400 13.14 -39.58 -11.56
CA ASP A 400 14.48 -39.96 -11.17
C ASP A 400 14.81 -39.30 -9.83
N GLU A 401 15.66 -39.94 -9.02
CA GLU A 401 15.92 -39.46 -7.67
C GLU A 401 16.42 -38.01 -7.56
N PRO A 402 17.30 -37.47 -8.44
CA PRO A 402 17.66 -36.05 -8.37
C PRO A 402 16.47 -35.12 -8.66
N VAL A 403 15.57 -35.51 -9.55
CA VAL A 403 14.37 -34.74 -9.90
C VAL A 403 13.36 -34.75 -8.77
N ARG A 404 13.18 -35.90 -8.11
CA ARG A 404 12.34 -36.05 -6.93
C ARG A 404 12.87 -35.22 -5.76
N ALA A 405 14.17 -35.31 -5.46
CA ALA A 405 14.79 -34.54 -4.40
C ALA A 405 14.65 -33.03 -4.63
N ALA A 406 14.80 -32.58 -5.88
CA ALA A 406 14.59 -31.17 -6.24
C ALA A 406 13.14 -30.73 -6.01
N LEU A 407 12.12 -31.52 -6.40
CA LEU A 407 10.71 -31.21 -6.13
C LEU A 407 10.45 -30.96 -4.65
N TYR A 408 10.94 -31.86 -3.78
CA TYR A 408 10.75 -31.75 -2.33
C TYR A 408 11.48 -30.54 -1.78
N ALA A 409 12.71 -30.28 -2.23
CA ALA A 409 13.47 -29.13 -1.79
C ALA A 409 12.83 -27.81 -2.23
N LEU A 410 12.25 -27.72 -3.43
CA LEU A 410 11.58 -26.50 -3.91
C LEU A 410 10.31 -26.16 -3.11
N SER A 411 9.75 -27.10 -2.36
CA SER A 411 8.56 -26.85 -1.50
C SER A 411 8.81 -25.87 -0.35
N VAL A 412 10.08 -25.55 -0.04
CA VAL A 412 10.43 -24.54 0.97
C VAL A 412 10.18 -23.11 0.48
N PHE A 413 10.06 -22.91 -0.83
CA PHE A 413 9.68 -21.61 -1.38
C PHE A 413 8.18 -21.38 -1.21
N PRO A 414 7.76 -20.14 -0.94
CA PRO A 414 6.35 -19.78 -1.00
C PRO A 414 5.76 -20.15 -2.37
N PRO A 415 4.65 -20.91 -2.44
CA PRO A 415 4.01 -21.29 -3.70
C PRO A 415 3.21 -20.12 -4.30
N LYS A 416 2.52 -20.39 -5.42
CA LYS A 416 1.64 -19.43 -6.11
C LYS A 416 0.77 -18.63 -5.12
N PRO A 417 0.69 -17.30 -5.29
CA PRO A 417 1.14 -16.51 -6.45
C PRO A 417 2.66 -16.24 -6.53
N ASN A 418 3.42 -16.64 -5.51
CA ASN A 418 4.83 -16.28 -5.43
C ASN A 418 5.63 -17.07 -6.45
N SER A 419 6.69 -16.46 -6.96
CA SER A 419 7.67 -17.10 -7.83
C SER A 419 9.06 -16.91 -7.24
N PHE A 420 9.99 -17.77 -7.65
CA PHE A 420 11.40 -17.71 -7.29
C PHE A 420 12.25 -17.77 -8.56
N SER A 421 13.43 -17.15 -8.52
CA SER A 421 14.37 -17.14 -9.66
C SER A 421 14.94 -18.55 -9.92
N GLU A 422 15.39 -18.78 -11.16
CA GLU A 422 16.14 -19.99 -11.51
C GLU A 422 17.38 -20.13 -10.63
N GLU A 423 18.11 -19.04 -10.38
CA GLU A 423 19.28 -19.04 -9.50
C GLU A 423 18.93 -19.54 -8.09
N ALA A 424 17.85 -19.01 -7.49
CA ALA A 424 17.38 -19.44 -6.18
C ALA A 424 17.02 -20.94 -6.19
N ALA A 425 16.33 -21.40 -7.24
CA ALA A 425 15.95 -22.79 -7.40
C ALA A 425 17.18 -23.70 -7.42
N LEU A 426 18.19 -23.39 -8.25
CA LEU A 426 19.40 -24.18 -8.41
C LEU A 426 20.19 -24.29 -7.10
N VAL A 427 20.33 -23.19 -6.36
CA VAL A 427 21.08 -23.15 -5.10
C VAL A 427 20.33 -23.88 -3.98
N VAL A 428 19.05 -23.59 -3.78
CA VAL A 428 18.28 -24.12 -2.65
C VAL A 428 17.92 -25.60 -2.86
N ALA A 429 17.54 -25.98 -4.08
CA ALA A 429 17.28 -27.38 -4.41
C ALA A 429 18.54 -28.20 -4.66
N ALA A 430 19.71 -27.54 -4.80
CA ALA A 430 20.98 -28.17 -5.14
C ALA A 430 20.87 -29.06 -6.39
N CYS A 431 20.26 -28.53 -7.45
CA CYS A 431 19.93 -29.24 -8.68
C CYS A 431 20.52 -28.57 -9.93
N THR A 432 20.26 -29.15 -11.10
CA THR A 432 20.67 -28.60 -12.40
C THR A 432 19.49 -28.03 -13.17
N VAL A 433 19.75 -27.25 -14.22
CA VAL A 433 18.71 -26.71 -15.11
C VAL A 433 17.90 -27.84 -15.75
N GLU A 434 18.56 -28.94 -16.16
CA GLU A 434 17.87 -30.11 -16.72
C GLU A 434 16.90 -30.76 -15.72
N THR A 435 17.18 -30.61 -14.43
CA THR A 435 16.30 -31.10 -13.36
C THR A 435 15.03 -30.24 -13.27
N LEU A 436 15.17 -28.92 -13.39
CA LEU A 436 14.04 -27.97 -13.42
C LEU A 436 13.20 -28.14 -14.69
N ASP A 437 13.85 -28.35 -15.84
CA ASP A 437 13.19 -28.68 -17.11
C ASP A 437 12.37 -29.97 -16.98
N ALA A 438 12.93 -31.02 -16.36
CA ALA A 438 12.21 -32.27 -16.13
C ALA A 438 10.97 -32.10 -15.22
N LEU A 439 11.05 -31.25 -14.20
CA LEU A 439 9.90 -30.90 -13.35
C LEU A 439 8.85 -30.09 -14.13
N THR A 440 9.29 -29.21 -15.01
CA THR A 440 8.41 -28.39 -15.87
C THR A 440 7.71 -29.27 -16.93
N ASP A 441 8.44 -30.21 -17.54
CA ASP A 441 7.93 -31.17 -18.52
C ASP A 441 6.87 -32.11 -17.94
N THR A 442 7.03 -32.50 -16.68
CA THR A 442 6.04 -33.29 -15.93
C THR A 442 4.86 -32.43 -15.46
N GLY A 443 5.02 -31.11 -15.41
CA GLY A 443 4.01 -30.15 -14.97
C GLY A 443 3.92 -30.02 -13.45
N LEU A 444 4.93 -30.52 -12.72
CA LEU A 444 5.06 -30.36 -11.29
C LEU A 444 5.63 -28.99 -10.90
N LEU A 445 6.35 -28.35 -11.83
CA LEU A 445 6.83 -26.97 -11.74
C LEU A 445 6.25 -26.15 -12.88
N GLU A 446 5.98 -24.86 -12.65
CA GLU A 446 5.46 -23.96 -13.69
C GLU A 446 6.42 -22.79 -13.92
N SER A 447 6.70 -22.47 -15.19
CA SER A 447 7.39 -21.23 -15.56
C SER A 447 6.45 -20.03 -15.39
N SER A 448 7.00 -18.94 -14.86
CA SER A 448 6.32 -17.66 -14.58
C SER A 448 7.04 -16.45 -15.18
N GLY A 449 8.15 -16.68 -15.91
CA GLY A 449 9.07 -15.69 -16.47
C GLY A 449 10.13 -16.37 -17.33
N GLU A 450 10.96 -15.59 -18.04
CA GLU A 450 12.12 -16.13 -18.78
C GLU A 450 13.05 -16.94 -17.85
N ASP A 451 13.21 -16.55 -16.58
CA ASP A 451 14.04 -17.25 -15.58
C ASP A 451 13.37 -17.37 -14.20
N ARG A 452 12.04 -17.56 -14.14
CA ARG A 452 11.31 -17.69 -12.87
C ARG A 452 10.35 -18.87 -12.84
N TYR A 453 10.29 -19.54 -11.70
CA TYR A 453 9.45 -20.70 -11.48
C TYR A 453 8.48 -20.49 -10.32
N THR A 454 7.41 -21.28 -10.31
CA THR A 454 6.43 -21.29 -9.23
C THR A 454 5.82 -22.68 -9.06
N LEU A 455 5.46 -23.00 -7.82
CA LEU A 455 4.75 -24.24 -7.47
C LEU A 455 3.27 -23.95 -7.25
N HIS A 456 2.40 -24.83 -7.77
CA HIS A 456 1.01 -24.82 -7.35
C HIS A 456 0.90 -25.25 -5.88
N GLN A 457 0.04 -24.59 -5.09
CA GLN A 457 -0.08 -24.84 -3.63
C GLN A 457 -0.17 -26.33 -3.28
N THR A 458 -1.05 -27.08 -3.94
CA THR A 458 -1.24 -28.52 -3.65
C THR A 458 -0.02 -29.38 -3.96
N ILE A 459 0.81 -28.97 -4.93
CA ILE A 459 2.05 -29.67 -5.27
C ILE A 459 3.10 -29.35 -4.19
N ALA A 460 3.19 -28.09 -3.78
CA ALA A 460 4.04 -27.68 -2.67
C ALA A 460 3.66 -28.41 -1.38
N ASP A 461 2.37 -28.50 -1.04
CA ASP A 461 1.88 -29.23 0.14
C ASP A 461 2.28 -30.72 0.07
N TYR A 462 2.03 -31.40 -1.06
CA TYR A 462 2.45 -32.80 -1.27
C TYR A 462 3.96 -32.96 -1.13
N ALA A 463 4.74 -32.12 -1.82
CA ALA A 463 6.19 -32.16 -1.81
C ALA A 463 6.76 -31.90 -0.41
N HIS A 464 6.15 -30.99 0.34
CA HIS A 464 6.54 -30.65 1.71
C HIS A 464 6.29 -31.80 2.68
N THR A 465 5.19 -32.56 2.55
CA THR A 465 4.96 -33.75 3.38
C THR A 465 5.98 -34.87 3.14
N HIS A 466 6.65 -34.87 1.99
CA HIS A 466 7.68 -35.84 1.62
C HIS A 466 9.11 -35.30 1.79
N LEU A 467 9.25 -33.99 1.99
CA LEU A 467 10.49 -33.40 2.48
C LEU A 467 10.70 -33.97 3.88
N LYS A 468 11.69 -34.87 4.00
CA LYS A 468 12.14 -35.37 5.31
C LYS A 468 12.51 -34.17 6.18
N GLU A 469 12.64 -34.34 7.50
CA GLU A 469 13.18 -33.32 8.43
C GLU A 469 14.65 -32.99 8.08
N ASP A 470 14.87 -32.46 6.88
CA ASP A 470 16.13 -32.19 6.24
C ASP A 470 16.42 -30.70 6.41
N THR A 471 17.01 -30.38 7.55
CA THR A 471 17.42 -29.02 7.92
C THR A 471 18.36 -28.41 6.86
N ILE A 472 19.05 -29.22 6.06
CA ILE A 472 20.02 -28.74 5.06
C ILE A 472 19.34 -27.88 3.99
N VAL A 473 18.12 -28.23 3.56
CA VAL A 473 17.41 -27.44 2.54
C VAL A 473 17.08 -26.05 3.08
N TYR A 474 16.59 -25.98 4.31
CA TYR A 474 16.29 -24.72 4.99
C TYR A 474 17.56 -23.89 5.24
N GLU A 475 18.68 -24.52 5.57
CA GLU A 475 19.98 -23.85 5.69
C GLU A 475 20.45 -23.26 4.36
N ARG A 476 20.25 -23.97 3.23
CA ARG A 476 20.55 -23.44 1.89
C ARG A 476 19.67 -22.25 1.54
N LEU A 477 18.36 -22.32 1.85
CA LEU A 477 17.43 -21.19 1.67
C LEU A 477 17.92 -19.96 2.44
N ILE A 478 18.17 -20.11 3.75
CA ILE A 478 18.67 -19.02 4.61
C ILE A 478 19.97 -18.43 4.06
N THR A 479 20.92 -19.29 3.70
CA THR A 479 22.24 -18.88 3.23
C THR A 479 22.13 -18.10 1.93
N TYR A 480 21.38 -18.62 0.95
CA TYR A 480 21.16 -17.94 -0.33
C TYR A 480 20.49 -16.59 -0.13
N VAL A 481 19.35 -16.58 0.56
CA VAL A 481 18.51 -15.38 0.70
C VAL A 481 19.24 -14.29 1.47
N PHE A 482 19.93 -14.60 2.56
CA PHE A 482 20.64 -13.57 3.30
C PHE A 482 21.88 -13.07 2.55
N SER A 483 22.56 -13.92 1.79
CA SER A 483 23.64 -13.47 0.89
C SER A 483 23.09 -12.56 -0.22
N TYR A 484 21.91 -12.88 -0.76
CA TYR A 484 21.20 -12.06 -1.75
C TYR A 484 20.82 -10.69 -1.18
N VAL A 485 20.19 -10.66 0.00
CA VAL A 485 19.86 -9.39 0.67
C VAL A 485 21.11 -8.57 0.91
N GLU A 486 22.24 -9.21 1.27
CA GLU A 486 23.48 -8.51 1.50
C GLU A 486 24.14 -7.93 0.24
N ALA A 487 24.05 -8.65 -0.89
CA ALA A 487 24.54 -8.18 -2.18
C ALA A 487 23.68 -7.02 -2.73
N HIS A 488 22.39 -7.00 -2.39
CA HIS A 488 21.40 -6.08 -2.95
C HIS A 488 20.85 -5.07 -1.93
N LYS A 489 21.58 -4.75 -0.84
CA LYS A 489 21.13 -3.84 0.25
C LYS A 489 20.62 -2.46 -0.21
N LYS A 490 21.03 -2.01 -1.40
CA LYS A 490 20.66 -0.71 -2.00
C LYS A 490 19.78 -0.85 -3.25
N ASP A 491 19.53 -2.08 -3.71
CA ASP A 491 18.70 -2.36 -4.88
C ASP A 491 17.30 -2.77 -4.44
N TYR A 492 16.48 -1.77 -4.14
CA TYR A 492 15.16 -1.96 -3.56
C TYR A 492 14.12 -2.52 -4.54
N GLU A 493 14.40 -2.54 -5.83
CA GLU A 493 13.54 -3.21 -6.81
C GLU A 493 13.71 -4.72 -6.72
N LEU A 494 14.96 -5.19 -6.71
CA LEU A 494 15.29 -6.60 -6.55
C LEU A 494 14.86 -7.16 -5.19
N LEU A 495 15.10 -6.42 -4.09
CA LEU A 495 14.60 -6.81 -2.78
C LEU A 495 13.07 -6.86 -2.71
N GLY A 496 12.39 -6.00 -3.49
CA GLY A 496 10.94 -6.02 -3.61
C GLY A 496 10.40 -7.25 -4.34
N LEU A 497 11.13 -7.76 -5.34
CA LEU A 497 10.76 -8.98 -6.07
C LEU A 497 10.87 -10.23 -5.19
N GLU A 498 11.95 -10.33 -4.40
CA GLU A 498 12.19 -11.49 -3.52
C GLU A 498 11.59 -11.34 -2.12
N PHE A 499 10.81 -10.28 -1.88
CA PHE A 499 10.27 -9.91 -0.58
C PHE A 499 9.66 -11.08 0.22
N ASN A 500 8.78 -11.87 -0.40
CA ASN A 500 8.11 -12.98 0.26
C ASN A 500 9.05 -14.16 0.55
N ILE A 501 10.05 -14.38 -0.29
CA ILE A 501 11.10 -15.38 -0.04
C ILE A 501 11.99 -14.93 1.12
N ILE A 502 12.30 -13.63 1.21
CA ILE A 502 13.04 -13.04 2.33
C ILE A 502 12.30 -13.26 3.64
N LEU A 503 11.00 -12.97 3.71
CA LEU A 503 10.21 -13.22 4.91
C LEU A 503 10.13 -14.71 5.26
N ALA A 504 9.96 -15.59 4.28
CA ALA A 504 9.97 -17.03 4.52
C ALA A 504 11.32 -17.49 5.10
N ALA A 505 12.44 -17.02 4.56
CA ALA A 505 13.76 -17.35 5.08
C ALA A 505 14.00 -16.82 6.51
N LEU A 506 13.50 -15.62 6.84
CA LEU A 506 13.56 -15.08 8.20
C LEU A 506 12.75 -15.93 9.20
N ALA A 507 11.52 -16.32 8.82
CA ALA A 507 10.68 -17.18 9.66
C ALA A 507 11.31 -18.56 9.86
N VAL A 508 11.87 -19.15 8.81
CA VAL A 508 12.59 -20.44 8.88
C VAL A 508 13.83 -20.29 9.77
N ALA A 509 14.64 -19.24 9.61
CA ALA A 509 15.81 -19.01 10.45
C ALA A 509 15.47 -18.94 11.94
N GLN A 510 14.30 -18.38 12.28
CA GLN A 510 13.78 -18.42 13.64
C GLN A 510 13.37 -19.83 14.07
N GLN A 511 12.62 -20.54 13.22
CA GLN A 511 12.11 -21.89 13.52
C GLN A 511 13.22 -22.92 13.74
N ILE A 512 14.29 -22.88 12.95
CA ILE A 512 15.42 -23.81 13.05
C ILE A 512 16.56 -23.27 13.92
N GLU A 513 16.29 -22.22 14.73
CA GLU A 513 17.22 -21.63 15.70
C GLU A 513 18.59 -21.24 15.10
N LYS A 514 18.57 -20.40 14.05
CA LYS A 514 19.75 -19.79 13.42
C LYS A 514 19.86 -18.30 13.79
N PRO A 515 20.16 -17.96 15.06
CA PRO A 515 20.09 -16.59 15.54
C PRO A 515 21.13 -15.66 14.90
N ALA A 516 22.31 -16.15 14.52
CA ALA A 516 23.35 -15.30 13.95
C ALA A 516 22.99 -14.87 12.52
N GLU A 517 22.46 -15.80 11.74
CA GLU A 517 21.94 -15.56 10.40
C GLU A 517 20.72 -14.65 10.46
N LEU A 518 19.79 -14.88 11.40
CA LEU A 518 18.62 -14.02 11.61
C LEU A 518 19.03 -12.56 11.89
N VAL A 519 19.97 -12.35 12.81
CA VAL A 519 20.50 -11.01 13.13
C VAL A 519 21.07 -10.34 11.88
N ARG A 520 21.88 -11.06 11.10
CA ARG A 520 22.48 -10.52 9.88
C ARG A 520 21.43 -10.19 8.81
N GLY A 521 20.51 -11.12 8.55
CA GLY A 521 19.46 -10.99 7.54
C GLY A 521 18.50 -9.84 7.84
N VAL A 522 18.00 -9.74 9.06
CA VAL A 522 17.09 -8.65 9.47
C VAL A 522 17.78 -7.30 9.36
N ASN A 523 19.00 -7.14 9.89
CA ASN A 523 19.70 -5.85 9.84
C ASN A 523 20.04 -5.42 8.40
N ALA A 524 20.31 -6.37 7.50
CA ALA A 524 20.52 -6.07 6.10
C ALA A 524 19.23 -5.67 5.36
N PHE A 525 18.09 -6.23 5.77
CA PHE A 525 16.78 -5.99 5.14
C PHE A 525 16.01 -4.79 5.72
N ALA A 526 16.29 -4.40 6.97
CA ALA A 526 15.60 -3.32 7.67
C ALA A 526 15.56 -1.98 6.92
N PRO A 527 16.64 -1.50 6.25
CA PRO A 527 16.59 -0.27 5.46
C PRO A 527 15.52 -0.30 4.36
N PHE A 528 15.36 -1.43 3.67
CA PHE A 528 14.31 -1.60 2.66
C PHE A 528 12.91 -1.50 3.29
N LEU A 529 12.69 -2.14 4.45
CA LEU A 529 11.41 -2.08 5.15
C LEU A 529 11.07 -0.64 5.61
N ILE A 530 12.04 0.06 6.19
CA ILE A 530 11.90 1.46 6.64
C ILE A 530 11.58 2.38 5.47
N LEU A 531 12.29 2.22 4.34
CA LEU A 531 12.06 3.03 3.15
C LEU A 531 10.66 2.81 2.56
N ARG A 532 10.18 1.56 2.53
CA ARG A 532 8.85 1.20 2.00
C ARG A 532 7.69 1.55 2.95
N GLY A 533 7.97 2.15 4.12
CA GLY A 533 6.97 2.50 5.13
C GLY A 533 6.44 1.30 5.92
N LEU A 534 7.10 0.14 5.84
CA LEU A 534 6.67 -1.10 6.51
C LEU A 534 7.17 -1.12 7.98
N TYR A 535 6.84 -0.08 8.74
CA TYR A 535 7.40 0.18 10.07
C TYR A 535 7.03 -0.87 11.12
N GLU A 536 5.78 -1.36 11.12
CA GLU A 536 5.35 -2.41 12.05
C GLU A 536 6.13 -3.72 11.82
N LEU A 537 6.28 -4.10 10.55
CA LEU A 537 7.05 -5.29 10.19
C LEU A 537 8.54 -5.09 10.50
N ALA A 538 9.10 -3.91 10.21
CA ALA A 538 10.48 -3.57 10.56
C ALA A 538 10.71 -3.69 12.07
N ASP A 539 9.85 -3.07 12.90
CA ASP A 539 9.93 -3.14 14.35
C ASP A 539 9.86 -4.60 14.83
N GLN A 540 8.86 -5.37 14.39
CA GLN A 540 8.72 -6.77 14.78
C GLN A 540 9.98 -7.59 14.47
N GLN A 541 10.50 -7.50 13.25
CA GLN A 541 11.69 -8.26 12.85
C GLN A 541 12.94 -7.78 13.59
N LEU A 542 13.11 -6.46 13.77
CA LEU A 542 14.26 -5.89 14.47
C LEU A 542 14.26 -6.19 15.98
N GLN A 543 13.09 -6.25 16.63
CA GLN A 543 12.97 -6.69 18.03
C GLN A 543 13.40 -8.15 18.18
N GLN A 544 13.01 -9.01 17.24
CA GLN A 544 13.44 -10.41 17.21
C GLN A 544 14.96 -10.52 16.99
N ALA A 545 15.52 -9.77 16.05
CA ALA A 545 16.95 -9.71 15.83
C ALA A 545 17.71 -9.18 17.05
N LEU A 546 17.21 -8.13 17.71
CA LEU A 546 17.82 -7.61 18.94
C LEU A 546 17.81 -8.64 20.07
N HIS A 547 16.72 -9.41 20.22
CA HIS A 547 16.65 -10.50 21.18
C HIS A 547 17.67 -11.61 20.88
N ALA A 548 17.76 -12.03 19.61
CA ALA A 548 18.73 -13.02 19.15
C ALA A 548 20.18 -12.53 19.36
N ALA A 549 20.48 -11.27 19.02
CA ALA A 549 21.80 -10.67 19.22
C ALA A 549 22.18 -10.58 20.70
N LYS A 550 21.22 -10.27 21.59
CA LYS A 550 21.40 -10.31 23.05
C LYS A 550 21.75 -11.72 23.54
N ALA A 551 21.03 -12.74 23.08
CA ALA A 551 21.30 -14.13 23.42
C ALA A 551 22.68 -14.60 22.95
N LEU A 552 23.13 -14.12 21.79
CA LEU A 552 24.46 -14.40 21.24
C LEU A 552 25.59 -13.54 21.83
N ASN A 553 25.27 -12.51 22.62
CA ASN A 553 26.21 -11.46 23.01
C ASN A 553 26.90 -10.80 21.79
N ASP A 554 26.19 -10.72 20.66
CA ASP A 554 26.64 -10.05 19.45
C ASP A 554 26.41 -8.53 19.57
N ARG A 555 27.42 -7.84 20.09
CA ARG A 555 27.37 -6.37 20.27
C ARG A 555 27.22 -5.62 18.95
N TYR A 556 27.74 -6.16 17.85
CA TYR A 556 27.62 -5.52 16.53
C TYR A 556 26.18 -5.61 16.01
N GLY A 557 25.58 -6.80 16.09
CA GLY A 557 24.17 -7.04 15.77
C GLY A 557 23.21 -6.25 16.66
N MET A 558 23.48 -6.17 17.97
CA MET A 558 22.71 -5.34 18.90
C MET A 558 22.74 -3.86 18.51
N THR A 559 23.93 -3.32 18.22
CA THR A 559 24.10 -1.91 17.83
C THR A 559 23.36 -1.61 16.52
N SER A 560 23.46 -2.48 15.52
CA SER A 560 22.77 -2.31 14.23
C SER A 560 21.24 -2.37 14.41
N SER A 561 20.74 -3.30 15.21
CA SER A 561 19.30 -3.45 15.44
C SER A 561 18.74 -2.24 16.18
N LEU A 562 19.47 -1.72 17.19
CA LEU A 562 19.07 -0.51 17.93
C LEU A 562 19.10 0.74 17.06
N LEU A 563 20.07 0.87 16.15
CA LEU A 563 20.09 1.96 15.17
C LEU A 563 18.82 1.94 14.32
N HIS A 564 18.48 0.81 13.71
CA HIS A 564 17.29 0.71 12.86
C HIS A 564 15.97 0.80 13.63
N LEU A 565 15.89 0.30 14.87
CA LEU A 565 14.72 0.52 15.74
C LEU A 565 14.52 1.99 16.07
N GLY A 566 15.61 2.72 16.31
CA GLY A 566 15.55 4.17 16.48
C GLY A 566 15.06 4.89 15.23
N GLU A 567 15.49 4.44 14.04
CA GLU A 567 15.02 4.99 12.76
C GLU A 567 13.53 4.73 12.54
N VAL A 568 13.04 3.52 12.85
CA VAL A 568 11.62 3.17 12.81
C VAL A 568 10.82 4.06 13.75
N ALA A 569 11.23 4.16 15.02
CA ALA A 569 10.55 5.00 16.01
C ALA A 569 10.54 6.49 15.60
N GLN A 570 11.64 6.97 15.02
CA GLN A 570 11.74 8.32 14.47
C GLN A 570 10.74 8.56 13.34
N LYS A 571 10.61 7.63 12.40
CA LYS A 571 9.65 7.72 11.27
C LYS A 571 8.20 7.66 11.73
N GLN A 572 7.93 6.95 12.82
CA GLN A 572 6.62 6.91 13.49
C GLN A 572 6.32 8.16 14.34
N GLY A 573 7.27 9.09 14.51
CA GLY A 573 7.11 10.27 15.37
C GLY A 573 7.33 10.00 16.86
N ASN A 574 7.72 8.78 17.25
CA ASN A 574 7.99 8.38 18.62
C ASN A 574 9.40 8.80 19.07
N TYR A 575 9.63 10.11 19.16
CA TYR A 575 10.96 10.69 19.38
C TYR A 575 11.61 10.28 20.71
N ASP A 576 10.85 10.09 21.78
CA ASP A 576 11.39 9.61 23.06
C ASP A 576 11.95 8.19 22.96
N GLN A 577 11.23 7.31 22.26
CA GLN A 577 11.67 5.94 22.05
C GLN A 577 12.89 5.87 21.12
N ALA A 578 12.92 6.71 20.09
CA ALA A 578 14.07 6.83 19.19
C ALA A 578 15.34 7.24 19.96
N VAL A 579 15.24 8.27 20.82
CA VAL A 579 16.35 8.70 21.69
C VAL A 579 16.84 7.56 22.59
N ALA A 580 15.93 6.80 23.21
CA ALA A 580 16.30 5.67 24.06
C ALA A 580 17.09 4.60 23.30
N PHE A 581 16.61 4.20 22.12
CA PHE A 581 17.31 3.21 21.28
C PHE A 581 18.67 3.73 20.80
N TYR A 582 18.75 4.97 20.33
CA TYR A 582 20.01 5.55 19.86
C TYR A 582 21.03 5.70 20.99
N HIS A 583 20.62 6.03 22.22
CA HIS A 583 21.53 6.06 23.37
C HIS A 583 22.09 4.70 23.74
N GLU A 584 21.24 3.67 23.79
CA GLU A 584 21.70 2.30 24.05
C GLU A 584 22.66 1.84 22.95
N GLY A 585 22.32 2.10 21.69
CA GLY A 585 23.18 1.82 20.53
C GLY A 585 24.50 2.56 20.61
N LEU A 586 24.51 3.85 20.97
CA LEU A 586 25.72 4.69 21.02
C LEU A 586 26.68 4.18 22.09
N ARG A 587 26.16 3.76 23.24
CA ARG A 587 26.96 3.14 24.30
C ARG A 587 27.66 1.88 23.78
N LEU A 588 26.92 0.98 23.13
CA LEU A 588 27.48 -0.27 22.59
C LEU A 588 28.48 0.00 21.45
N ALA A 589 28.17 0.94 20.55
CA ALA A 589 29.05 1.34 19.46
C ALA A 589 30.40 1.86 19.99
N ARG A 590 30.39 2.64 21.08
CA ARG A 590 31.60 3.10 21.76
C ARG A 590 32.39 1.94 22.40
N GLU A 591 31.70 0.97 23.00
CA GLU A 591 32.34 -0.23 23.58
C GLU A 591 33.07 -1.07 22.52
N ILE A 592 32.51 -1.21 21.32
CA ILE A 592 33.13 -1.94 20.20
C ILE A 592 34.03 -1.07 19.31
N GLN A 593 34.13 0.23 19.59
CA GLN A 593 34.93 1.21 18.84
C GLN A 593 34.56 1.31 17.35
N ASP A 594 33.29 1.11 16.99
CA ASP A 594 32.80 1.25 15.61
C ASP A 594 32.53 2.72 15.29
N ALA A 595 33.51 3.39 14.68
CA ALA A 595 33.44 4.81 14.34
C ALA A 595 32.28 5.14 13.39
N GLU A 596 31.92 4.24 12.48
CA GLU A 596 30.83 4.47 11.53
C GLU A 596 29.47 4.48 12.24
N ARG A 597 29.24 3.52 13.14
CA ARG A 597 27.99 3.46 13.93
C ARG A 597 27.92 4.57 14.96
N ILE A 598 29.02 4.87 15.65
CA ILE A 598 29.07 6.00 16.59
C ILE A 598 28.62 7.28 15.88
N SER A 599 29.18 7.57 14.70
CA SER A 599 28.78 8.77 13.98
C SER A 599 27.34 8.71 13.47
N ALA A 600 26.84 7.58 12.97
CA ALA A 600 25.44 7.48 12.52
C ALA A 600 24.45 7.73 13.67
N LEU A 601 24.73 7.14 14.84
CA LEU A 601 23.92 7.31 16.05
C LEU A 601 23.97 8.74 16.58
N LEU A 602 25.14 9.41 16.54
CA LEU A 602 25.26 10.81 16.91
C LEU A 602 24.50 11.74 15.96
N THR A 603 24.55 11.48 14.65
CA THR A 603 23.75 12.23 13.65
C THR A 603 22.26 12.10 13.94
N ASN A 604 21.77 10.87 14.15
CA ASN A 604 20.35 10.63 14.39
C ASN A 604 19.90 11.18 15.76
N LEU A 605 20.73 11.11 16.79
CA LEU A 605 20.50 11.77 18.08
C LEU A 605 20.40 13.29 17.93
N GLY A 606 21.33 13.89 17.18
CA GLY A 606 21.30 15.32 16.89
C GLY A 606 20.02 15.75 16.17
N TRP A 607 19.59 14.97 15.18
CA TRP A 607 18.35 15.24 14.46
C TRP A 607 17.11 15.14 15.37
N VAL A 608 16.97 14.05 16.14
CA VAL A 608 15.76 13.82 16.94
C VAL A 608 15.66 14.76 18.13
N THR A 609 16.79 15.14 18.74
CA THR A 609 16.82 16.14 19.82
C THR A 609 16.54 17.54 19.30
N SER A 610 16.99 17.88 18.09
CA SER A 610 16.60 19.12 17.41
C SER A 610 15.09 19.18 17.17
N LYS A 611 14.46 18.07 16.74
CA LYS A 611 13.00 17.98 16.58
C LYS A 611 12.21 18.12 17.89
N ARG A 612 12.84 17.82 19.03
CA ARG A 612 12.28 18.07 20.37
C ARG A 612 12.50 19.50 20.88
N GLY A 613 13.18 20.36 20.11
CA GLY A 613 13.55 21.72 20.52
C GLY A 613 14.78 21.79 21.44
N GLU A 614 15.47 20.67 21.69
CA GLU A 614 16.64 20.58 22.55
C GLU A 614 17.92 20.95 21.78
N PHE A 615 17.96 22.15 21.20
CA PHE A 615 18.98 22.54 20.22
C PHE A 615 20.42 22.53 20.76
N ALA A 616 20.62 22.83 22.05
CA ALA A 616 21.95 22.77 22.65
C ALA A 616 22.48 21.34 22.72
N LEU A 617 21.63 20.39 23.10
CA LEU A 617 21.99 18.97 23.16
C LEU A 617 22.19 18.40 21.75
N ALA A 618 21.38 18.83 20.79
CA ALA A 618 21.55 18.49 19.38
C ALA A 618 22.92 18.93 18.85
N GLU A 619 23.33 20.16 19.15
CA GLU A 619 24.63 20.69 18.77
C GLU A 619 25.78 19.86 19.36
N ASP A 620 25.71 19.48 20.64
CA ASP A 620 26.73 18.66 21.29
C ASP A 620 26.92 17.32 20.58
N TYR A 621 25.83 16.61 20.25
CA TYR A 621 25.90 15.34 19.52
C TYR A 621 26.46 15.51 18.10
N LEU A 622 25.99 16.51 17.37
CA LEU A 622 26.44 16.75 15.99
C LEU A 622 27.91 17.21 15.95
N GLN A 623 28.38 18.02 16.90
CA GLN A 623 29.78 18.41 16.99
C GLN A 623 30.68 17.23 17.35
N GLU A 624 30.25 16.33 18.23
CA GLU A 624 30.98 15.09 18.51
C GLU A 624 31.09 14.24 17.23
N GLY A 625 29.97 14.06 16.53
CA GLY A 625 29.92 13.36 15.25
C GLY A 625 30.86 13.99 14.22
N LEU A 626 30.89 15.31 14.12
CA LEU A 626 31.72 16.06 13.17
C LEU A 626 33.21 15.86 13.45
N LYS A 627 33.62 15.89 14.73
CA LYS A 627 35.00 15.61 15.14
C LYS A 627 35.41 14.20 14.73
N LEU A 628 34.53 13.23 14.91
CA LEU A 628 34.78 11.84 14.52
C LEU A 628 34.85 11.68 12.99
N ALA A 629 33.90 12.25 12.25
CA ALA A 629 33.84 12.20 10.80
C ALA A 629 35.09 12.83 10.15
N ARG A 630 35.59 13.94 10.72
CA ARG A 630 36.87 14.56 10.32
C ARG A 630 38.07 13.64 10.59
N LYS A 631 38.08 12.93 11.72
CA LYS A 631 39.17 12.00 12.07
C LYS A 631 39.26 10.82 11.10
N ILE A 632 38.12 10.34 10.59
CA ILE A 632 38.06 9.23 9.61
C ILE A 632 38.02 9.73 8.15
N GLU A 633 38.16 11.04 7.92
CA GLU A 633 38.17 11.69 6.61
C GLU A 633 36.96 11.40 5.71
N HIS A 634 35.79 11.13 6.31
CA HIS A 634 34.57 10.79 5.57
C HIS A 634 33.83 12.05 5.08
N LYS A 635 34.27 12.61 3.94
CA LYS A 635 33.81 13.92 3.42
C LYS A 635 32.29 14.10 3.31
N GLU A 636 31.56 13.10 2.82
CA GLU A 636 30.10 13.16 2.68
C GLU A 636 29.44 13.39 4.04
N ARG A 637 29.67 12.48 4.99
CA ARG A 637 29.25 12.58 6.39
C ARG A 637 29.65 13.88 7.09
N ILE A 638 30.82 14.44 6.79
CA ILE A 638 31.21 15.77 7.29
C ILE A 638 30.25 16.84 6.77
N SER A 639 29.90 16.81 5.48
CA SER A 639 28.93 17.72 4.86
C SER A 639 27.55 17.60 5.51
N ASP A 640 27.06 16.37 5.76
CA ASP A 640 25.76 16.11 6.40
C ASP A 640 25.67 16.69 7.81
N LEU A 641 26.72 16.49 8.59
CA LEU A 641 26.80 17.00 9.97
C LEU A 641 26.88 18.53 9.99
N LEU A 642 27.60 19.13 9.05
CA LEU A 642 27.66 20.59 8.89
C LEU A 642 26.31 21.18 8.47
N GLU A 643 25.57 20.49 7.59
CA GLU A 643 24.22 20.89 7.22
C GLU A 643 23.28 20.88 8.43
N MET A 644 23.28 19.79 9.20
CA MET A 644 22.43 19.69 10.40
C MET A 644 22.83 20.72 11.47
N LEU A 645 24.14 20.93 11.70
CA LEU A 645 24.62 21.98 12.60
C LEU A 645 24.18 23.37 12.13
N GLY A 646 24.23 23.62 10.82
CA GLY A 646 23.75 24.85 10.21
C GLY A 646 22.26 25.09 10.46
N SER A 647 21.43 24.05 10.28
CA SER A 647 20.00 24.09 10.55
C SER A 647 19.70 24.31 12.05
N VAL A 648 20.40 23.62 12.95
CA VAL A 648 20.26 23.78 14.40
C VAL A 648 20.66 25.19 14.85
N ALA A 649 21.77 25.73 14.34
CA ALA A 649 22.20 27.09 14.64
C ALA A 649 21.18 28.13 14.14
N GLY A 650 20.67 27.96 12.92
CA GLY A 650 19.62 28.81 12.35
C GLY A 650 18.33 28.78 13.16
N SER A 651 17.91 27.60 13.64
CA SER A 651 16.73 27.43 14.49
C SER A 651 16.86 28.11 15.85
N ARG A 652 18.10 28.35 16.33
CA ARG A 652 18.40 29.13 17.54
C ARG A 652 18.52 30.63 17.29
N GLY A 653 18.46 31.07 16.03
CA GLY A 653 18.72 32.45 15.63
C GLY A 653 20.21 32.82 15.53
N ASP A 654 21.14 31.86 15.65
CA ASP A 654 22.57 32.10 15.39
C ASP A 654 22.86 31.91 13.89
N TYR A 655 22.39 32.88 13.11
CA TYR A 655 22.53 32.83 11.65
C TYR A 655 23.98 32.94 11.18
N ALA A 656 24.87 33.57 11.95
CA ALA A 656 26.28 33.69 11.62
C ALA A 656 26.99 32.32 11.72
N GLN A 657 26.73 31.57 12.80
CA GLN A 657 27.23 30.20 12.94
C GLN A 657 26.60 29.27 11.90
N SER A 658 25.31 29.44 11.62
CA SER A 658 24.61 28.71 10.56
C SER A 658 25.29 28.88 9.20
N GLU A 659 25.52 30.13 8.78
CA GLU A 659 26.17 30.45 7.51
C GLU A 659 27.59 29.85 7.44
N ALA A 660 28.35 29.90 8.54
CA ALA A 660 29.70 29.35 8.60
C ALA A 660 29.72 27.83 8.37
N PHE A 661 28.85 27.09 9.06
CA PHE A 661 28.74 25.63 8.89
C PHE A 661 28.28 25.26 7.47
N LEU A 662 27.24 25.92 6.98
CA LEU A 662 26.68 25.62 5.65
C LEU A 662 27.66 25.94 4.52
N LYS A 663 28.44 27.04 4.62
CA LYS A 663 29.50 27.36 3.65
C LYS A 663 30.64 26.34 3.65
N GLU A 664 31.03 25.86 4.83
CA GLU A 664 32.02 24.79 4.92
C GLU A 664 31.49 23.51 4.25
N GLY A 665 30.25 23.13 4.56
CA GLY A 665 29.58 21.98 3.94
C GLY A 665 29.49 22.10 2.43
N LEU A 666 29.15 23.29 1.92
CA LEU A 666 28.99 23.56 0.48
C LEU A 666 30.32 23.45 -0.25
N LYS A 667 31.40 23.94 0.36
CA LYS A 667 32.75 23.78 -0.18
C LYS A 667 33.13 22.31 -0.31
N LEU A 668 32.81 21.48 0.70
CA LEU A 668 33.07 20.04 0.67
C LEU A 668 32.22 19.32 -0.38
N ALA A 669 30.91 19.61 -0.45
CA ALA A 669 30.01 19.02 -1.42
C ALA A 669 30.47 19.32 -2.87
N ARG A 670 30.91 20.55 -3.14
CA ARG A 670 31.52 20.92 -4.43
C ARG A 670 32.82 20.18 -4.74
N GLN A 671 33.64 19.88 -3.73
CA GLN A 671 34.88 19.11 -3.93
C GLN A 671 34.61 17.64 -4.24
N VAL A 672 33.55 17.06 -3.68
CA VAL A 672 33.14 15.66 -3.92
C VAL A 672 32.30 15.55 -5.20
N GLY A 673 31.69 16.65 -5.66
CA GLY A 673 30.80 16.66 -6.82
C GLY A 673 29.38 16.20 -6.49
N ASP A 674 29.00 16.23 -5.22
CA ASP A 674 27.67 15.85 -4.75
C ASP A 674 26.66 16.96 -5.06
N ARG A 675 26.02 16.86 -6.22
CA ARG A 675 25.05 17.86 -6.71
C ARG A 675 23.80 17.94 -5.83
N GLU A 676 23.41 16.83 -5.24
CA GLU A 676 22.26 16.75 -4.35
C GLU A 676 22.49 17.55 -3.08
N ARG A 677 23.63 17.29 -2.44
CA ARG A 677 24.04 18.02 -1.25
C ARG A 677 24.26 19.50 -1.50
N ILE A 678 24.80 19.86 -2.67
CA ILE A 678 24.95 21.27 -3.07
C ILE A 678 23.59 21.97 -3.08
N CYS A 679 22.55 21.36 -3.66
CA CYS A 679 21.20 21.94 -3.67
C CYS A 679 20.67 22.15 -2.25
N SER A 680 20.74 21.12 -1.39
CA SER A 680 20.23 21.20 -0.01
C SER A 680 20.92 22.32 0.80
N LEU A 681 22.25 22.41 0.69
CA LEU A 681 23.04 23.44 1.38
C LEU A 681 22.75 24.85 0.85
N LEU A 682 22.52 25.01 -0.46
CA LEU A 682 22.14 26.30 -1.05
C LEU A 682 20.74 26.74 -0.61
N ILE A 683 19.80 25.80 -0.47
CA ILE A 683 18.47 26.07 0.10
C ILE A 683 18.61 26.59 1.54
N ASN A 684 19.38 25.88 2.37
CA ASN A 684 19.56 26.28 3.76
C ASN A 684 20.32 27.61 3.90
N LEU A 685 21.33 27.88 3.06
CA LEU A 685 22.01 29.17 3.02
C LEU A 685 21.05 30.29 2.62
N GLY A 686 20.24 30.07 1.59
CA GLY A 686 19.25 31.05 1.16
C GLY A 686 18.23 31.35 2.26
N ALA A 687 17.75 30.32 2.96
CA ALA A 687 16.86 30.48 4.11
C ALA A 687 17.54 31.29 5.24
N THR A 688 18.77 30.94 5.61
CA THR A 688 19.56 31.65 6.64
C THR A 688 19.80 33.12 6.27
N GLU A 689 19.99 33.46 5.00
CA GLU A 689 20.08 34.86 4.54
C GLU A 689 18.74 35.58 4.55
N GLY A 690 17.66 34.88 4.16
CA GLY A 690 16.30 35.41 4.19
C GLY A 690 15.84 35.79 5.60
N GLU A 691 16.15 34.96 6.59
CA GLU A 691 15.87 35.24 8.00
C GLU A 691 16.64 36.46 8.54
N GLN A 692 17.83 36.74 7.97
CA GLN A 692 18.59 37.96 8.26
C GLN A 692 18.10 39.19 7.48
N GLY A 693 17.09 39.04 6.62
CA GLY A 693 16.58 40.11 5.74
C GLY A 693 17.42 40.35 4.48
N ASN A 694 18.42 39.51 4.20
CA ASN A 694 19.31 39.61 3.04
C ASN A 694 18.69 38.94 1.80
N TYR A 695 17.47 39.31 1.43
CA TYR A 695 16.66 38.62 0.41
C TYR A 695 17.34 38.52 -0.97
N ARG A 696 18.14 39.53 -1.38
CA ARG A 696 18.90 39.46 -2.64
C ARG A 696 19.98 38.37 -2.62
N LYS A 697 20.67 38.18 -1.49
CA LYS A 697 21.68 37.12 -1.34
C LYS A 697 21.02 35.75 -1.24
N ALA A 698 19.83 35.68 -0.63
CA ALA A 698 19.01 34.47 -0.64
C ALA A 698 18.62 34.07 -2.07
N GLU A 699 18.18 35.03 -2.88
CA GLU A 699 17.85 34.82 -4.30
C GLU A 699 19.04 34.27 -5.09
N GLU A 700 20.25 34.80 -4.89
CA GLU A 700 21.48 34.27 -5.53
C GLU A 700 21.71 32.79 -5.21
N TYR A 701 21.58 32.39 -3.93
CA TYR A 701 21.74 30.99 -3.53
C TYR A 701 20.64 30.09 -4.10
N PHE A 702 19.38 30.51 -4.03
CA PHE A 702 18.27 29.73 -4.58
C PHE A 702 18.37 29.61 -6.11
N GLN A 703 18.80 30.64 -6.82
CA GLN A 703 18.95 30.61 -8.28
C GLN A 703 20.11 29.69 -8.71
N GLU A 704 21.20 29.66 -7.95
CA GLU A 704 22.28 28.67 -8.13
C GLU A 704 21.74 27.25 -7.93
N GLY A 705 21.02 27.01 -6.82
CA GLY A 705 20.40 25.73 -6.52
C GLY A 705 19.43 25.28 -7.61
N LEU A 706 18.59 26.20 -8.12
CA LEU A 706 17.60 25.91 -9.16
C LEU A 706 18.26 25.49 -10.47
N THR A 707 19.40 26.11 -10.80
CA THR A 707 20.19 25.75 -11.96
C THR A 707 20.70 24.32 -11.85
N ILE A 708 21.22 23.94 -10.68
CA ILE A 708 21.74 22.59 -10.43
C ILE A 708 20.60 21.57 -10.41
N ALA A 709 19.49 21.85 -9.72
CA ALA A 709 18.32 20.99 -9.67
C ALA A 709 17.75 20.69 -11.07
N ARG A 710 17.72 21.69 -11.97
CA ARG A 710 17.36 21.51 -13.38
C ARG A 710 18.36 20.63 -14.14
N GLN A 711 19.67 20.77 -13.88
CA GLN A 711 20.70 19.95 -14.54
C GLN A 711 20.61 18.46 -14.18
N ILE A 712 20.20 18.14 -12.95
CA ILE A 712 20.01 16.75 -12.51
C ILE A 712 18.57 16.23 -12.70
N GLY A 713 17.63 17.09 -13.13
CA GLY A 713 16.24 16.72 -13.35
C GLY A 713 15.43 16.47 -12.06
N HIS A 714 15.88 16.99 -10.91
CA HIS A 714 15.26 16.73 -9.61
C HIS A 714 14.05 17.66 -9.37
N ARG A 715 12.87 17.23 -9.84
CA ARG A 715 11.62 18.03 -9.85
C ARG A 715 11.19 18.56 -8.48
N GLU A 716 11.40 17.78 -7.43
CA GLU A 716 11.03 18.19 -6.07
C GLU A 716 11.79 19.44 -5.60
N TRP A 717 13.12 19.45 -5.72
CA TRP A 717 13.93 20.63 -5.45
C TRP A 717 13.62 21.79 -6.38
N ILE A 718 13.33 21.54 -7.66
CA ILE A 718 12.89 22.61 -8.57
C ILE A 718 11.67 23.33 -7.96
N SER A 719 10.65 22.59 -7.53
CA SER A 719 9.46 23.16 -6.89
C SER A 719 9.80 23.91 -5.59
N ALA A 720 10.62 23.33 -4.72
CA ALA A 720 10.99 23.96 -3.44
C ALA A 720 11.79 25.26 -3.64
N LEU A 721 12.77 25.25 -4.55
CA LEU A 721 13.59 26.41 -4.87
C LEU A 721 12.78 27.52 -5.53
N LEU A 722 11.83 27.19 -6.40
CA LEU A 722 10.89 28.16 -6.99
C LEU A 722 9.98 28.79 -5.92
N SER A 723 9.49 28.01 -4.95
CA SER A 723 8.74 28.55 -3.82
C SER A 723 9.59 29.56 -3.03
N ASN A 724 10.82 29.18 -2.67
CA ASN A 724 11.71 30.04 -1.89
C ASN A 724 12.13 31.32 -2.66
N LEU A 725 12.36 31.22 -3.97
CA LEU A 725 12.59 32.38 -4.84
C LEU A 725 11.37 33.32 -4.85
N GLY A 726 10.17 32.75 -4.95
CA GLY A 726 8.93 33.53 -4.89
C GLY A 726 8.74 34.24 -3.55
N GLU A 727 9.09 33.59 -2.44
CA GLU A 727 9.06 34.20 -1.10
C GLU A 727 10.08 35.32 -0.95
N ALA A 728 11.32 35.11 -1.40
CA ALA A 728 12.35 36.15 -1.41
C ALA A 728 11.93 37.36 -2.25
N ALA A 729 11.38 37.13 -3.45
CA ALA A 729 10.85 38.19 -4.32
C ALA A 729 9.67 38.93 -3.67
N SER A 730 8.76 38.21 -3.00
CA SER A 730 7.63 38.80 -2.27
C SER A 730 8.09 39.67 -1.10
N ALA A 731 9.14 39.27 -0.38
CA ALA A 731 9.73 40.05 0.71
C ALA A 731 10.45 41.33 0.20
N MET A 732 10.92 41.31 -1.05
CA MET A 732 11.43 42.49 -1.76
C MET A 732 10.31 43.33 -2.43
N GLU A 733 9.03 42.99 -2.18
CA GLU A 733 7.84 43.61 -2.79
C GLU A 733 7.75 43.48 -4.32
N ASP A 734 8.55 42.61 -4.94
CA ASP A 734 8.43 42.25 -6.37
C ASP A 734 7.41 41.12 -6.55
N TYR A 735 6.14 41.46 -6.36
CA TYR A 735 5.05 40.50 -6.46
C TYR A 735 4.86 39.93 -7.87
N SER A 736 5.30 40.64 -8.91
CA SER A 736 5.20 40.18 -10.30
C SER A 736 6.17 39.02 -10.54
N GLN A 737 7.42 39.18 -10.12
CA GLN A 737 8.41 38.12 -10.20
C GLN A 737 8.07 36.96 -9.27
N ALA A 738 7.60 37.25 -8.05
CA ALA A 738 7.12 36.23 -7.13
C ALA A 738 6.01 35.35 -7.73
N GLY A 739 5.01 35.99 -8.35
CA GLY A 739 3.94 35.28 -9.04
C GLY A 739 4.44 34.36 -10.16
N SER A 740 5.48 34.80 -10.91
CA SER A 740 6.09 33.97 -11.96
C SER A 740 6.77 32.73 -11.39
N TYR A 741 7.55 32.88 -10.30
CA TYR A 741 8.20 31.75 -9.63
C TYR A 741 7.19 30.79 -9.02
N PHE A 742 6.18 31.29 -8.30
CA PHE A 742 5.15 30.43 -7.70
C PHE A 742 4.33 29.69 -8.76
N GLN A 743 4.04 30.31 -9.90
CA GLN A 743 3.30 29.65 -10.99
C GLN A 743 4.12 28.52 -11.62
N GLU A 744 5.42 28.74 -11.88
CA GLU A 744 6.30 27.67 -12.37
C GLU A 744 6.39 26.53 -11.34
N GLY A 745 6.53 26.85 -10.05
CA GLY A 745 6.54 25.86 -8.98
C GLY A 745 5.22 25.08 -8.91
N LEU A 746 4.08 25.75 -9.08
CA LEU A 746 2.75 25.14 -9.07
C LEU A 746 2.59 24.15 -10.22
N ASP A 747 3.10 24.48 -11.41
CA ASP A 747 3.05 23.59 -12.57
C ASP A 747 3.89 22.33 -12.34
N VAL A 748 5.07 22.47 -11.72
CA VAL A 748 5.89 21.32 -11.31
C VAL A 748 5.18 20.50 -10.22
N ALA A 749 4.62 21.12 -9.19
CA ALA A 749 3.89 20.44 -8.13
C ALA A 749 2.65 19.69 -8.66
N ARG A 750 1.95 20.24 -9.67
CA ARG A 750 0.84 19.57 -10.36
C ARG A 750 1.31 18.37 -11.18
N GLN A 751 2.45 18.45 -11.86
CA GLN A 751 3.04 17.32 -12.56
C GLN A 751 3.47 16.20 -11.61
N LEU A 752 3.85 16.54 -10.38
CA LEU A 752 4.18 15.60 -9.31
C LEU A 752 2.94 15.10 -8.55
N GLU A 753 1.76 15.65 -8.83
CA GLU A 753 0.52 15.44 -8.07
C GLU A 753 0.68 15.69 -6.56
N HIS A 754 1.64 16.52 -6.16
CA HIS A 754 2.00 16.77 -4.75
C HIS A 754 1.04 17.79 -4.12
N ARG A 755 -0.09 17.30 -3.63
CA ARG A 755 -1.23 18.12 -3.16
C ARG A 755 -0.88 19.16 -2.09
N GLU A 756 0.03 18.86 -1.17
CA GLU A 756 0.41 19.83 -0.14
C GLU A 756 1.16 21.04 -0.71
N TRP A 757 2.09 20.82 -1.63
CA TRP A 757 2.82 21.89 -2.31
C TRP A 757 1.91 22.69 -3.23
N ILE A 758 1.00 22.02 -3.95
CA ILE A 758 -0.04 22.70 -4.73
C ILE A 758 -0.81 23.66 -3.82
N CYS A 759 -1.24 23.20 -2.64
CA CYS A 759 -1.96 24.01 -1.68
C CYS A 759 -1.15 25.24 -1.21
N GLY A 760 0.11 25.05 -0.80
CA GLY A 760 0.98 26.15 -0.36
C GLY A 760 1.30 27.17 -1.46
N LEU A 761 1.62 26.69 -2.67
CA LEU A 761 1.91 27.56 -3.82
C LEU A 761 0.68 28.35 -4.28
N LEU A 762 -0.52 27.76 -4.20
CA LEU A 762 -1.77 28.48 -4.44
C LEU A 762 -2.03 29.57 -3.39
N ILE A 763 -1.71 29.32 -2.11
CA ILE A 763 -1.79 30.36 -1.06
C ILE A 763 -0.85 31.51 -1.42
N ASN A 764 0.40 31.21 -1.75
CA ASN A 764 1.41 32.20 -2.09
C ASN A 764 1.06 33.01 -3.36
N LEU A 765 0.52 32.37 -4.40
CA LEU A 765 -0.04 33.06 -5.58
C LEU A 765 -1.22 33.95 -5.23
N GLY A 766 -2.08 33.49 -4.31
CA GLY A 766 -3.19 34.27 -3.77
C GLY A 766 -2.73 35.53 -3.05
N ILE A 767 -1.71 35.41 -2.20
CA ILE A 767 -1.08 36.53 -1.49
C ILE A 767 -0.47 37.53 -2.48
N ALA A 768 0.36 37.06 -3.42
CA ALA A 768 1.01 37.90 -4.42
C ALA A 768 -0.02 38.64 -5.29
N SER A 769 -1.06 37.94 -5.77
CA SER A 769 -2.15 38.53 -6.55
C SER A 769 -2.94 39.57 -5.76
N ARG A 770 -3.22 39.30 -4.48
CA ARG A 770 -3.90 40.25 -3.57
C ARG A 770 -3.09 41.52 -3.37
N LYS A 771 -1.77 41.40 -3.19
CA LYS A 771 -0.85 42.54 -3.02
C LYS A 771 -0.71 43.38 -4.29
N GLN A 772 -0.83 42.77 -5.46
CA GLN A 772 -0.91 43.48 -6.75
C GLN A 772 -2.27 44.14 -7.02
N GLY A 773 -3.29 43.89 -6.19
CA GLY A 773 -4.65 44.36 -6.41
C GLY A 773 -5.49 43.50 -7.38
N ASN A 774 -4.97 42.35 -7.83
CA ASN A 774 -5.65 41.40 -8.70
C ASN A 774 -6.58 40.48 -7.90
N TYR A 775 -7.61 41.07 -7.29
CA TYR A 775 -8.46 40.38 -6.31
C TYR A 775 -9.21 39.17 -6.88
N SER A 776 -9.62 39.18 -8.15
CA SER A 776 -10.30 38.04 -8.78
C SER A 776 -9.38 36.83 -8.96
N GLN A 777 -8.11 37.06 -9.30
CA GLN A 777 -7.13 35.97 -9.38
C GLN A 777 -6.80 35.43 -7.98
N ALA A 778 -6.64 36.33 -7.00
CA ALA A 778 -6.43 35.94 -5.61
C ALA A 778 -7.58 35.05 -5.08
N GLU A 779 -8.83 35.40 -5.40
CA GLU A 779 -10.01 34.62 -5.01
C GLU A 779 -10.00 33.22 -5.63
N ASN A 780 -9.63 33.09 -6.90
CA ASN A 780 -9.52 31.79 -7.57
C ASN A 780 -8.44 30.91 -6.93
N TYR A 781 -7.23 31.45 -6.72
CA TYR A 781 -6.12 30.69 -6.15
C TYR A 781 -6.41 30.27 -4.69
N LEU A 782 -6.87 31.20 -3.86
CA LEU A 782 -7.20 30.90 -2.45
C LEU A 782 -8.41 29.97 -2.34
N GLY A 783 -9.41 30.11 -3.21
CA GLY A 783 -10.56 29.20 -3.27
C GLY A 783 -10.19 27.78 -3.70
N GLU A 784 -9.29 27.62 -4.68
CA GLU A 784 -8.74 26.32 -5.06
C GLU A 784 -7.95 25.70 -3.89
N SER A 785 -7.09 26.49 -3.25
CA SER A 785 -6.29 26.07 -2.10
C SER A 785 -7.17 25.62 -0.93
N LEU A 786 -8.18 26.40 -0.55
CA LEU A 786 -9.09 26.08 0.56
C LEU A 786 -9.85 24.76 0.31
N ASN A 787 -10.37 24.57 -0.90
CA ASN A 787 -11.02 23.31 -1.29
C ASN A 787 -10.05 22.11 -1.23
N LEU A 788 -8.78 22.32 -1.58
CA LEU A 788 -7.76 21.29 -1.49
C LEU A 788 -7.40 21.00 -0.03
N ALA A 789 -7.18 22.02 0.79
CA ALA A 789 -6.86 21.91 2.21
C ALA A 789 -7.94 21.15 2.99
N HIS A 790 -9.23 21.45 2.77
CA HIS A 790 -10.34 20.70 3.36
C HIS A 790 -10.33 19.22 2.99
N ARG A 791 -10.00 18.89 1.74
CA ARG A 791 -9.90 17.48 1.29
C ARG A 791 -8.69 16.75 1.86
N LEU A 792 -7.61 17.46 2.15
CA LEU A 792 -6.42 16.90 2.79
C LEU A 792 -6.68 16.58 4.26
N GLY A 793 -7.57 17.31 4.93
CA GLY A 793 -7.88 17.09 6.34
C GLY A 793 -6.71 17.46 7.27
N ARG A 794 -5.88 18.42 6.85
CA ARG A 794 -4.78 18.99 7.64
C ARG A 794 -5.23 20.32 8.25
N PRO A 795 -5.38 20.41 9.59
CA PRO A 795 -5.83 21.62 10.27
C PRO A 795 -4.99 22.86 9.99
N GLU A 796 -3.66 22.72 10.05
CA GLU A 796 -2.70 23.82 9.83
C GLU A 796 -2.87 24.45 8.43
N MET A 797 -2.88 23.61 7.38
CA MET A 797 -3.03 24.08 6.00
C MET A 797 -4.39 24.76 5.76
N THR A 798 -5.44 24.19 6.33
CA THR A 798 -6.79 24.75 6.24
C THR A 798 -6.85 26.11 6.94
N SER A 799 -6.22 26.23 8.11
CA SER A 799 -6.15 27.47 8.87
C SER A 799 -5.39 28.56 8.11
N ASN A 800 -4.26 28.24 7.48
CA ASN A 800 -3.51 29.18 6.65
C ASN A 800 -4.31 29.66 5.42
N ALA A 801 -4.99 28.74 4.73
CA ALA A 801 -5.84 29.09 3.60
C ALA A 801 -7.03 29.99 4.04
N LEU A 802 -7.67 29.67 5.16
CA LEU A 802 -8.76 30.47 5.75
C LEU A 802 -8.28 31.86 6.18
N TYR A 803 -7.09 31.96 6.77
CA TYR A 803 -6.51 33.24 7.18
C TYR A 803 -6.31 34.17 5.97
N GLU A 804 -5.70 33.67 4.89
CA GLU A 804 -5.47 34.48 3.69
C GLU A 804 -6.75 34.76 2.90
N PHE A 805 -7.70 33.83 2.87
CA PHE A 805 -9.01 34.07 2.28
C PHE A 805 -9.80 35.14 3.05
N GLY A 806 -9.73 35.12 4.38
CA GLY A 806 -10.29 36.15 5.26
C GLY A 806 -9.65 37.52 5.03
N ASN A 807 -8.32 37.56 4.88
CA ASN A 807 -7.58 38.79 4.52
C ASN A 807 -8.01 39.34 3.16
N LEU A 808 -8.20 38.48 2.15
CA LEU A 808 -8.74 38.87 0.84
C LEU A 808 -10.14 39.48 0.98
N CYS A 809 -11.02 38.85 1.76
CA CYS A 809 -12.37 39.35 1.99
C CYS A 809 -12.38 40.73 2.67
N LEU A 810 -11.49 40.97 3.64
CA LEU A 810 -11.30 42.29 4.25
C LEU A 810 -10.87 43.34 3.23
N ASN A 811 -9.90 43.04 2.36
CA ASN A 811 -9.47 43.94 1.28
C ASN A 811 -10.62 44.28 0.32
N GLN A 812 -11.52 43.33 0.04
CA GLN A 812 -12.71 43.52 -0.79
C GLN A 812 -13.92 44.11 -0.03
N ARG A 813 -13.78 44.44 1.27
CA ARG A 813 -14.85 44.90 2.17
C ARG A 813 -16.03 43.92 2.33
N GLN A 814 -15.79 42.62 2.15
CA GLN A 814 -16.75 41.55 2.40
C GLN A 814 -16.62 41.05 3.85
N VAL A 815 -17.06 41.88 4.80
CA VAL A 815 -16.74 41.72 6.22
C VAL A 815 -17.36 40.44 6.81
N GLU A 816 -18.57 40.08 6.38
CA GLU A 816 -19.27 38.88 6.84
C GLU A 816 -18.55 37.59 6.41
N LYS A 817 -18.03 37.56 5.17
CA LYS A 817 -17.23 36.42 4.69
C LYS A 817 -15.89 36.33 5.41
N ALA A 818 -15.23 37.47 5.62
CA ALA A 818 -13.98 37.51 6.37
C ALA A 818 -14.15 36.97 7.80
N GLU A 819 -15.20 37.42 8.50
CA GLU A 819 -15.49 36.92 9.84
C GLU A 819 -15.81 35.42 9.84
N ALA A 820 -16.57 34.91 8.86
CA ALA A 820 -16.84 33.49 8.73
C ALA A 820 -15.54 32.67 8.59
N SER A 821 -14.61 33.11 7.73
CA SER A 821 -13.33 32.43 7.54
C SER A 821 -12.48 32.40 8.82
N PHE A 822 -12.37 33.52 9.54
CA PHE A 822 -11.58 33.54 10.79
C PHE A 822 -12.25 32.77 11.93
N ARG A 823 -13.59 32.71 11.98
CA ARG A 823 -14.30 31.86 12.95
C ARG A 823 -14.13 30.37 12.63
N GLU A 824 -14.19 30.01 11.36
CA GLU A 824 -13.90 28.63 10.93
C GLU A 824 -12.46 28.25 11.25
N MET A 825 -11.51 29.17 11.05
CA MET A 825 -10.11 28.99 11.42
C MET A 825 -10.01 28.68 12.92
N LEU A 826 -10.63 29.47 13.80
CA LEU A 826 -10.64 29.21 15.26
C LEU A 826 -11.16 27.82 15.64
N THR A 827 -12.13 27.28 14.91
CA THR A 827 -12.65 25.92 15.16
C THR A 827 -11.77 24.82 14.57
N THR A 828 -10.85 25.17 13.67
CA THR A 828 -9.97 24.25 12.97
C THR A 828 -8.61 24.12 13.64
N VAL A 829 -8.10 25.19 14.29
CA VAL A 829 -6.79 25.20 14.97
C VAL A 829 -6.65 24.02 15.95
N SER A 830 -5.51 23.30 15.89
CA SER A 830 -5.25 22.17 16.80
C SER A 830 -4.81 22.65 18.18
N GLU A 831 -4.97 21.82 19.22
CA GLU A 831 -4.39 22.11 20.54
C GLU A 831 -2.86 22.21 20.43
N GLY A 832 -2.29 23.38 20.76
CA GLY A 832 -0.85 23.67 20.70
C GLY A 832 -0.42 24.64 19.59
N ASP A 833 -1.30 24.96 18.64
CA ASP A 833 -1.02 25.89 17.54
C ASP A 833 -1.34 27.35 17.94
N ASP A 834 -0.64 27.85 18.96
CA ASP A 834 -0.89 29.16 19.58
C ASP A 834 -0.69 30.34 18.62
N ASP A 835 0.17 30.20 17.61
CA ASP A 835 0.41 31.20 16.57
C ASP A 835 -0.80 31.33 15.63
N LEU A 836 -1.34 30.21 15.13
CA LEU A 836 -2.54 30.20 14.29
C LEU A 836 -3.75 30.74 15.04
N LEU A 837 -3.90 30.39 16.32
CA LEU A 837 -4.92 30.95 17.19
C LEU A 837 -4.79 32.48 17.29
N ALA A 838 -3.57 32.97 17.49
CA ALA A 838 -3.31 34.40 17.58
C ALA A 838 -3.60 35.13 16.25
N LEU A 839 -3.26 34.53 15.11
CA LEU A 839 -3.59 35.08 13.80
C LEU A 839 -5.10 35.11 13.53
N ALA A 840 -5.84 34.07 13.91
CA ALA A 840 -7.29 34.06 13.81
C ALA A 840 -7.93 35.18 14.64
N ASN A 841 -7.45 35.38 15.88
CA ASN A 841 -7.88 36.48 16.75
C ASN A 841 -7.57 37.85 16.14
N TYR A 842 -6.40 38.02 15.50
CA TYR A 842 -6.06 39.26 14.80
C TYR A 842 -6.97 39.51 13.57
N GLY A 843 -7.33 38.46 12.83
CA GLY A 843 -8.33 38.54 11.76
C GLY A 843 -9.69 39.04 12.27
N LEU A 844 -10.17 38.47 13.37
CA LEU A 844 -11.43 38.88 14.01
C LEU A 844 -11.36 40.28 14.64
N ALA A 845 -10.21 40.66 15.19
CA ALA A 845 -10.00 42.01 15.69
C ALA A 845 -10.19 43.04 14.56
N ARG A 846 -9.62 42.76 13.38
CA ARG A 846 -9.76 43.60 12.19
C ARG A 846 -11.20 43.62 11.66
N THR A 847 -11.93 42.50 11.69
CA THR A 847 -13.34 42.49 11.27
C THR A 847 -14.22 43.30 12.23
N ALA A 848 -14.00 43.18 13.55
CA ALA A 848 -14.71 43.94 14.57
C ALA A 848 -14.49 45.46 14.44
N ALA A 849 -13.24 45.87 14.17
CA ALA A 849 -12.91 47.28 13.94
C ALA A 849 -13.66 47.85 12.72
N VAL A 850 -13.73 47.11 11.61
CA VAL A 850 -14.48 47.52 10.40
C VAL A 850 -15.99 47.62 10.67
N LYS A 851 -16.53 46.80 11.58
CA LYS A 851 -17.93 46.87 12.03
C LYS A 851 -18.23 47.98 13.04
N GLY A 852 -17.20 48.67 13.54
CA GLY A 852 -17.32 49.73 14.54
C GLY A 852 -17.33 49.24 15.99
N ASP A 853 -17.10 47.95 16.26
CA ASP A 853 -16.94 47.43 17.63
C ASP A 853 -15.48 47.53 18.07
N LEU A 854 -15.08 48.73 18.45
CA LEU A 854 -13.70 49.02 18.86
C LEU A 854 -13.30 48.33 20.17
N LEU A 855 -14.26 47.99 21.03
CA LEU A 855 -13.99 47.34 22.31
C LEU A 855 -13.59 45.88 22.09
N GLU A 856 -14.37 45.15 21.28
CA GLU A 856 -14.02 43.76 20.94
C GLU A 856 -12.77 43.71 20.04
N ALA A 857 -12.61 44.67 19.11
CA ALA A 857 -11.41 44.78 18.28
C ALA A 857 -10.13 44.91 19.12
N ARG A 858 -10.14 45.79 20.14
CA ARG A 858 -8.99 45.98 21.02
C ARG A 858 -8.70 44.72 21.84
N LYS A 859 -9.73 44.13 22.45
CA LYS A 859 -9.59 42.92 23.26
C LYS A 859 -8.96 41.76 22.47
N LEU A 860 -9.47 41.47 21.27
CA LEU A 860 -8.94 40.39 20.42
C LEU A 860 -7.53 40.70 19.91
N GLY A 861 -7.25 41.96 19.55
CA GLY A 861 -5.92 42.38 19.12
C GLY A 861 -4.88 42.30 20.25
N GLU A 862 -5.24 42.70 21.48
CA GLU A 862 -4.38 42.59 22.66
C GLU A 862 -4.08 41.13 23.01
N MET A 863 -5.07 40.24 22.92
CA MET A 863 -4.86 38.80 23.07
C MET A 863 -3.89 38.25 22.02
N SER A 864 -4.08 38.64 20.75
CA SER A 864 -3.23 38.19 19.65
C SER A 864 -1.77 38.64 19.83
N VAL A 865 -1.54 39.93 20.09
CA VAL A 865 -0.18 40.45 20.23
C VAL A 865 0.54 39.86 21.44
N MET A 866 -0.16 39.64 22.56
CA MET A 866 0.42 39.01 23.75
C MET A 866 0.93 37.59 23.45
N THR A 867 0.14 36.78 22.74
CA THR A 867 0.55 35.44 22.32
C THR A 867 1.72 35.49 21.35
N LEU A 868 1.63 36.32 20.30
CA LEU A 868 2.69 36.44 19.29
C LEU A 868 4.02 36.96 19.88
N GLU A 869 3.97 37.91 20.82
CA GLU A 869 5.15 38.41 21.54
C GLU A 869 5.77 37.34 22.44
N GLY A 870 4.94 36.57 23.15
CA GLY A 870 5.39 35.45 23.97
C GLY A 870 6.15 34.37 23.16
N MET A 871 5.81 34.24 21.88
CA MET A 871 6.45 33.32 20.93
C MET A 871 7.60 33.94 20.12
N GLY A 872 7.82 35.26 20.22
CA GLY A 872 8.78 35.97 19.36
C GLY A 872 8.40 35.99 17.88
N HIS A 873 7.12 35.85 17.56
CA HIS A 873 6.63 35.72 16.18
C HIS A 873 6.70 37.07 15.43
N ARG A 874 7.14 37.04 14.16
CA ARG A 874 7.38 38.25 13.32
C ARG A 874 6.17 39.20 13.20
N ASN A 875 4.96 38.63 13.10
CA ASN A 875 3.71 39.39 13.00
C ASN A 875 3.33 40.18 14.27
N ALA A 876 4.00 39.97 15.42
CA ALA A 876 3.69 40.71 16.65
C ALA A 876 3.79 42.24 16.46
N ASN A 877 4.79 42.69 15.70
CA ASN A 877 4.98 44.11 15.42
C ASN A 877 3.83 44.69 14.59
N GLU A 878 3.35 43.95 13.59
CA GLU A 878 2.22 44.37 12.74
C GLU A 878 0.95 44.56 13.57
N VAL A 879 0.61 43.60 14.44
CA VAL A 879 -0.57 43.69 15.31
C VAL A 879 -0.45 44.88 16.27
N ARG A 880 0.75 45.12 16.81
CA ARG A 880 1.02 46.26 17.71
C ARG A 880 0.84 47.60 17.02
N GLU A 881 1.36 47.74 15.80
CA GLU A 881 1.20 48.95 14.99
C GLU A 881 -0.27 49.18 14.65
N TRP A 882 -0.98 48.13 14.25
CA TRP A 882 -2.41 48.19 13.98
C TRP A 882 -3.23 48.60 15.21
N LEU A 883 -2.95 48.01 16.39
CA LEU A 883 -3.59 48.38 17.66
C LEU A 883 -3.38 49.85 18.02
N ASN A 884 -2.21 50.41 17.71
CA ASN A 884 -1.93 51.83 17.93
C ASN A 884 -2.69 52.76 16.98
N PHE A 885 -3.03 52.26 15.78
CA PHE A 885 -3.77 53.03 14.77
C PHE A 885 -5.27 53.11 15.06
N ILE A 886 -5.88 52.06 15.63
CA ILE A 886 -7.32 52.02 15.96
C ILE A 886 -7.68 52.73 17.29
N LYS A 887 -6.81 53.65 17.76
CA LYS A 887 -6.96 54.36 19.03
C LYS A 887 -8.11 55.35 19.06
#